data_AF-A0AA39JKN0-F1
#
_entry.id   AF-A0AA39JKN0-F1
#
_cell.length_a   1.000
_cell.length_b   1.000
_cell.length_c   1.000
_cell.angle_alpha   90.00
_cell.angle_beta   90.00
_cell.angle_gamma   90.00
#
_symmetry.space_group_name_H-M   'P 1'
#
loop_
_entity.id
_entity.type
_entity.pdbx_description
1 polymer ?
#
loop_
_entity_poly.entity_id
_entity_poly.type
_entity_poly.pdbx_seq_one_letter_code
_entity_poly.pdbx_strand_id
1 'polypeptide(L)'
;MGDYAGSYQAILRSAKLLSKSPNPPLAAKLSLRLPKALTYGLRNNTLLSKDYYDEEQLIKRLKPPAGVSEGYWEEWERTIDEYDTVMRHASSARVNFVSLAMARKAARSDLEYFTIGHDDVMSIITDWGLENKKNPFDLLKVPVERLSRLSFIWGGGGDGRHILGSIIGLSQTFLELTSKKREASKFHFTLLDIHPTTIARNLCLFLMINELIVMRLRKHIDDAEEAEIKATIFYVWMGVVLPSYCHVRYLLRDLQTPSYQLPHWLHVTKDSIPGIVASLRYWDTQLSHRTVQEMLRRHRQFENSPVNLPNLHLQDIKAEIDDMTDDEVINFGQVQMQMPPPSEKEARQEWLTGMRIMMFRMLASGNDKSRRSSQFSNEEAWYGITQCFIPPKVLRARHKSFDELWAGISQSPTQVLKEQARKHIERTWKPNPSLFDGVQEVKFEYPSVEFNAFEMVERITQFNSRMGLLKERKMDDDCPAYSVSEIFFDAVVDGLLSLNDHIKIELLQGDISQELMKMAHGIDNRPPNFPRTFTRMWLSNPDASVAANCLLNPSLWKDSGDNLIYNYSLLNGKEFARFFGCHIVASGPWDAIEFSAKPLPRPLSTLATREELIVWLTRVFITTILPPEPPNPRKELLCRVRYPNNLTAFLGLLMRLPAIGYPPHWISEYLNTLLDDNLITDLVPYRGKFPIPLSEPARCAPFPWLAEFETIIALSYEALPFPVSLRLRRDDIGTYEAPLSIKDFGPLTLMEKFGNYDPVFSLVFYKRGTLVASMIQRTNRDTLVNVFEKGHGKGEVYVLSVLEQFGITKGSVRWKMGNETVAKMKEENWAFVAYRLDCHEISKAFHFAPLWKTNVSMIQHAKPEERWDTIDPLCVTSATVSVSPKELLNVRIIAKFDGVQIRYILWCTFLRIAFVLKREDDGLV
;
A
#
# COMPACT_ATOMS: atom_id res chain seq x y z
N MET A 1 -10.20 -7.81 29.15
CA MET A 1 -10.37 -9.14 28.55
C MET A 1 -11.60 -9.82 29.12
N GLY A 2 -12.22 -10.72 28.36
CA GLY A 2 -12.98 -11.81 28.96
C GLY A 2 -11.98 -12.76 29.63
N ASP A 3 -11.83 -12.65 30.94
CA ASP A 3 -10.88 -13.46 31.72
C ASP A 3 -11.41 -14.89 31.87
N TYR A 4 -11.30 -15.68 30.80
CA TYR A 4 -11.81 -17.06 30.79
C TYR A 4 -11.03 -17.96 31.75
N ALA A 5 -9.72 -17.75 31.90
CA ALA A 5 -8.89 -18.47 32.85
C ALA A 5 -9.30 -18.18 34.30
N GLY A 6 -9.42 -16.91 34.69
CA GLY A 6 -9.91 -16.52 36.02
C GLY A 6 -11.37 -16.90 36.25
N SER A 7 -12.23 -16.85 35.22
CA SER A 7 -13.62 -17.32 35.28
C SER A 7 -13.69 -18.82 35.50
N TYR A 8 -12.92 -19.60 34.75
CA TYR A 8 -12.77 -21.05 34.91
C TYR A 8 -12.31 -21.40 36.32
N GLN A 9 -11.22 -20.78 36.79
CA GLN A 9 -10.70 -20.98 38.14
C GLN A 9 -11.69 -20.56 39.23
N ALA A 10 -12.47 -19.50 39.03
CA ALA A 10 -13.55 -19.12 39.95
C ALA A 10 -14.69 -20.14 39.97
N ILE A 11 -15.09 -20.67 38.80
CA ILE A 11 -16.10 -21.73 38.67
C ILE A 11 -15.63 -23.01 39.39
N LEU A 12 -14.40 -23.46 39.17
CA LEU A 12 -13.83 -24.63 39.86
C LEU A 12 -13.84 -24.45 41.38
N ARG A 13 -13.38 -23.30 41.89
CA ARG A 13 -13.42 -23.00 43.33
C ARG A 13 -14.84 -23.05 43.88
N SER A 14 -15.80 -22.44 43.20
CA SER A 14 -17.21 -22.49 43.59
C SER A 14 -17.78 -23.92 43.55
N ALA A 15 -17.42 -24.73 42.56
CA ALA A 15 -17.89 -26.11 42.45
C ALA A 15 -17.29 -27.04 43.52
N LYS A 16 -16.03 -26.83 43.92
CA LYS A 16 -15.40 -27.51 45.08
C LYS A 16 -16.02 -27.12 46.42
N LEU A 17 -16.71 -25.97 46.50
CA LEU A 17 -17.55 -25.61 47.64
C LEU A 17 -18.94 -26.24 47.55
N LEU A 18 -19.54 -26.31 46.36
CA LEU A 18 -20.83 -26.99 46.14
C LEU A 18 -20.80 -28.48 46.51
N SER A 19 -19.66 -29.17 46.31
CA SER A 19 -19.51 -30.56 46.78
C SER A 19 -19.51 -30.71 48.30
N LYS A 20 -19.41 -29.62 49.07
CA LYS A 20 -19.55 -29.60 50.53
C LYS A 20 -20.92 -29.07 50.99
N SER A 21 -21.56 -28.22 50.18
CA SER A 21 -22.88 -27.63 50.47
C SER A 21 -23.67 -27.44 49.17
N PRO A 22 -24.62 -28.36 48.86
CA PRO A 22 -25.38 -28.32 47.62
C PRO A 22 -26.24 -27.06 47.49
N ASN A 23 -26.08 -26.34 46.38
CA ASN A 23 -26.92 -25.19 46.01
C ASN A 23 -27.27 -25.31 44.51
N PRO A 24 -28.43 -25.92 44.15
CA PRO A 24 -28.79 -26.18 42.76
C PRO A 24 -28.89 -24.93 41.87
N PRO A 25 -29.44 -23.79 42.33
CA PRO A 25 -29.43 -22.55 41.54
C PRO A 25 -28.02 -22.03 41.21
N LEU A 26 -27.05 -22.19 42.12
CA LEU A 26 -25.65 -21.85 41.84
C LEU A 26 -25.02 -22.88 40.90
N ALA A 27 -25.25 -24.18 41.11
CA ALA A 27 -24.77 -25.24 40.22
C ALA A 27 -25.20 -25.02 38.77
N ALA A 28 -26.47 -24.70 38.53
CA ALA A 28 -27.00 -24.37 37.21
C ALA A 28 -26.31 -23.12 36.59
N LYS A 29 -26.07 -22.07 37.40
CA LYS A 29 -25.33 -20.87 36.93
C LYS A 29 -23.87 -21.16 36.59
N LEU A 30 -23.21 -22.07 37.30
CA LEU A 30 -21.85 -22.52 36.97
C LEU A 30 -21.86 -23.38 35.70
N SER A 31 -22.79 -24.33 35.60
CA SER A 31 -23.01 -25.22 34.45
C SER A 31 -23.22 -24.45 33.14
N LEU A 32 -23.97 -23.34 33.17
CA LEU A 32 -24.20 -22.49 32.00
C LEU A 32 -22.96 -21.67 31.58
N ARG A 33 -22.06 -21.36 32.51
CA ARG A 33 -20.88 -20.50 32.28
C ARG A 33 -19.61 -21.27 31.96
N LEU A 34 -19.48 -22.48 32.50
CA LEU A 34 -18.31 -23.34 32.35
C LEU A 34 -17.96 -23.69 30.90
N PRO A 35 -18.86 -24.22 30.05
CA PRO A 35 -18.51 -24.57 28.68
C PRO A 35 -18.02 -23.35 27.90
N LYS A 36 -18.62 -22.17 28.13
CA LYS A 36 -18.15 -20.91 27.52
C LYS A 36 -16.75 -20.50 28.00
N ALA A 37 -16.43 -20.67 29.27
CA ALA A 37 -15.07 -20.41 29.77
C ALA A 37 -14.05 -21.40 29.18
N LEU A 38 -14.41 -22.68 29.08
CA LEU A 38 -13.58 -23.74 28.49
C LEU A 38 -13.36 -23.51 26.99
N THR A 39 -14.43 -23.44 26.20
CA THR A 39 -14.41 -23.23 24.74
C THR A 39 -13.54 -22.04 24.33
N TYR A 40 -13.85 -20.86 24.86
CA TYR A 40 -13.18 -19.64 24.44
C TYR A 40 -11.79 -19.48 25.07
N GLY A 41 -11.55 -20.05 26.26
CA GLY A 41 -10.24 -20.10 26.89
C GLY A 41 -9.27 -21.06 26.18
N LEU A 42 -9.75 -22.22 25.73
CA LEU A 42 -8.95 -23.19 24.98
C LEU A 42 -8.62 -22.64 23.58
N ARG A 43 -9.61 -22.09 22.86
CA ARG A 43 -9.40 -21.54 21.50
C ARG A 43 -8.52 -20.29 21.45
N ASN A 44 -8.50 -19.46 22.49
CA ASN A 44 -7.61 -18.29 22.56
C ASN A 44 -6.28 -18.57 23.30
N ASN A 45 -6.02 -19.81 23.70
CA ASN A 45 -4.86 -20.26 24.47
C ASN A 45 -4.67 -19.59 25.84
N THR A 46 -5.75 -19.11 26.50
CA THR A 46 -5.68 -18.74 27.93
C THR A 46 -5.94 -19.92 28.87
N LEU A 47 -6.44 -21.04 28.35
CA LEU A 47 -6.46 -22.35 28.99
C LEU A 47 -5.69 -23.34 28.11
N LEU A 48 -5.01 -24.29 28.74
CA LEU A 48 -4.32 -25.41 28.10
C LEU A 48 -5.17 -26.68 28.20
N SER A 49 -5.00 -27.63 27.28
CA SER A 49 -5.73 -28.91 27.31
C SER A 49 -5.56 -29.67 28.63
N LYS A 50 -4.37 -29.62 29.25
CA LYS A 50 -4.10 -30.19 30.57
C LYS A 50 -5.04 -29.64 31.66
N ASP A 51 -5.40 -28.35 31.59
CA ASP A 51 -6.18 -27.67 32.63
C ASP A 51 -7.60 -28.26 32.69
N TYR A 52 -8.11 -28.76 31.55
CA TYR A 52 -9.35 -29.53 31.45
C TYR A 52 -9.20 -30.94 32.05
N TYR A 53 -8.15 -31.69 31.65
CA TYR A 53 -7.94 -33.07 32.09
C TYR A 53 -7.72 -33.19 33.61
N ASP A 54 -7.01 -32.25 34.22
CA ASP A 54 -6.74 -32.21 35.67
C ASP A 54 -8.04 -32.08 36.51
N GLU A 55 -9.11 -31.52 35.94
CA GLU A 55 -10.39 -31.25 36.63
C GLU A 55 -11.58 -31.95 35.96
N GLU A 56 -11.33 -32.91 35.06
CA GLU A 56 -12.32 -33.55 34.19
C GLU A 56 -13.54 -34.10 34.97
N GLN A 57 -13.29 -34.70 36.13
CA GLN A 57 -14.31 -35.23 37.03
C GLN A 57 -15.22 -34.16 37.63
N LEU A 58 -14.69 -32.96 37.90
CA LEU A 58 -15.47 -31.83 38.41
C LEU A 58 -16.28 -31.18 37.29
N ILE A 59 -15.71 -31.12 36.08
CA ILE A 59 -16.38 -30.61 34.87
C ILE A 59 -17.55 -31.53 34.49
N LYS A 60 -17.35 -32.86 34.48
CA LYS A 60 -18.41 -33.86 34.25
C LYS A 60 -19.56 -33.75 35.25
N ARG A 61 -19.31 -33.43 36.52
CA ARG A 61 -20.34 -33.18 37.55
C ARG A 61 -21.13 -31.89 37.34
N LEU A 62 -20.58 -30.91 36.61
CA LEU A 62 -21.25 -29.66 36.28
C LEU A 62 -21.99 -29.72 34.93
N LYS A 63 -21.77 -30.76 34.12
CA LYS A 63 -22.56 -30.99 32.90
C LYS A 63 -24.02 -31.30 33.30
N PRO A 64 -25.02 -30.64 32.69
CA PRO A 64 -26.41 -30.93 32.98
C PRO A 64 -26.82 -32.29 32.38
N PRO A 65 -27.89 -32.93 32.87
CA PRO A 65 -28.49 -34.07 32.17
C PRO A 65 -28.98 -33.65 30.77
N ALA A 66 -29.04 -34.61 29.85
CA ALA A 66 -29.47 -34.39 28.47
C ALA A 66 -30.85 -33.71 28.39
N GLY A 67 -31.05 -32.88 27.36
CA GLY A 67 -32.24 -32.05 27.14
C GLY A 67 -32.26 -30.70 27.87
N VAL A 68 -31.23 -30.33 28.64
CA VAL A 68 -31.17 -29.04 29.37
C VAL A 68 -29.90 -28.26 28.99
N SER A 69 -30.07 -27.15 28.25
CA SER A 69 -28.97 -26.23 27.87
C SER A 69 -27.86 -26.86 26.99
N GLU A 70 -28.25 -27.68 26.03
CA GLU A 70 -27.32 -28.47 25.20
C GLU A 70 -26.35 -27.61 24.37
N GLY A 71 -26.81 -26.59 23.64
CA GLY A 71 -25.99 -25.88 22.64
C GLY A 71 -24.62 -25.33 23.09
N TYR A 72 -24.47 -24.86 24.32
CA TYR A 72 -23.14 -24.44 24.82
C TYR A 72 -22.23 -25.64 25.15
N TRP A 73 -22.80 -26.74 25.65
CA TRP A 73 -22.06 -27.97 25.93
C TRP A 73 -21.71 -28.72 24.64
N GLU A 74 -22.60 -28.72 23.64
CA GLU A 74 -22.31 -29.19 22.28
C GLU A 74 -21.17 -28.39 21.62
N GLU A 75 -21.17 -27.05 21.75
CA GLU A 75 -20.06 -26.22 21.27
C GLU A 75 -18.75 -26.56 21.99
N TRP A 76 -18.80 -26.84 23.30
CA TRP A 76 -17.62 -27.30 24.04
C TRP A 76 -17.13 -28.68 23.58
N GLU A 77 -18.02 -29.66 23.41
CA GLU A 77 -17.69 -31.01 22.96
C GLU A 77 -17.06 -30.97 21.55
N ARG A 78 -17.67 -30.23 20.62
CA ARG A 78 -17.06 -29.94 19.31
C ARG A 78 -15.67 -29.31 19.43
N THR A 79 -15.51 -28.33 20.34
CA THR A 79 -14.25 -27.58 20.50
C THR A 79 -13.11 -28.43 21.07
N ILE A 80 -13.39 -29.36 21.98
CA ILE A 80 -12.37 -30.28 22.52
C ILE A 80 -12.06 -31.41 21.52
N ASP A 81 -13.06 -31.94 20.82
CA ASP A 81 -12.89 -32.99 19.81
C ASP A 81 -12.03 -32.52 18.62
N GLU A 82 -12.15 -31.25 18.23
CA GLU A 82 -11.37 -30.66 17.12
C GLU A 82 -10.04 -30.03 17.54
N TYR A 83 -9.75 -29.90 18.85
CA TYR A 83 -8.63 -29.12 19.37
C TYR A 83 -7.27 -29.52 18.77
N ASP A 84 -6.95 -30.82 18.75
CA ASP A 84 -5.68 -31.31 18.21
C ASP A 84 -5.57 -31.09 16.70
N THR A 85 -6.69 -31.11 15.97
CA THR A 85 -6.74 -30.80 14.54
C THR A 85 -6.48 -29.32 14.31
N VAL A 86 -7.15 -28.45 15.07
CA VAL A 86 -6.94 -26.99 15.04
C VAL A 86 -5.49 -26.66 15.32
N MET A 87 -4.91 -27.16 16.41
CA MET A 87 -3.54 -26.85 16.80
C MET A 87 -2.50 -27.34 15.78
N ARG A 88 -2.71 -28.51 15.17
CA ARG A 88 -1.84 -29.03 14.10
C ARG A 88 -1.93 -28.22 12.80
N HIS A 89 -3.12 -27.75 12.43
CA HIS A 89 -3.34 -27.08 11.14
C HIS A 89 -3.32 -25.54 11.21
N ALA A 90 -3.32 -24.93 12.40
CA ALA A 90 -3.33 -23.48 12.60
C ALA A 90 -2.24 -22.73 11.81
N SER A 91 -1.03 -23.29 11.71
CA SER A 91 0.05 -22.68 10.90
C SER A 91 -0.31 -22.67 9.41
N SER A 92 -0.79 -23.79 8.86
CA SER A 92 -1.23 -23.84 7.46
C SER A 92 -2.46 -22.98 7.20
N ALA A 93 -3.41 -22.88 8.15
CA ALA A 93 -4.58 -22.02 8.03
C ALA A 93 -4.19 -20.53 8.03
N ARG A 94 -3.17 -20.13 8.79
CA ARG A 94 -2.59 -18.77 8.70
C ARG A 94 -1.97 -18.54 7.33
N VAL A 95 -1.17 -19.47 6.81
CA VAL A 95 -0.60 -19.36 5.45
C VAL A 95 -1.70 -19.23 4.39
N ASN A 96 -2.78 -20.02 4.49
CA ASN A 96 -3.93 -19.91 3.60
C ASN A 96 -4.60 -18.52 3.71
N PHE A 97 -4.95 -18.08 4.92
CA PHE A 97 -5.61 -16.80 5.17
C PHE A 97 -4.79 -15.63 4.60
N VAL A 98 -3.48 -15.62 4.85
CA VAL A 98 -2.58 -14.58 4.35
C VAL A 98 -2.22 -14.76 2.87
N SER A 99 -2.56 -15.89 2.23
CA SER A 99 -2.50 -16.00 0.76
C SER A 99 -3.71 -15.34 0.07
N LEU A 100 -4.79 -15.06 0.80
CA LEU A 100 -5.97 -14.37 0.26
C LEU A 100 -5.69 -12.87 0.14
N ALA A 101 -5.94 -12.32 -1.04
CA ALA A 101 -5.82 -10.88 -1.28
C ALA A 101 -6.78 -10.13 -0.35
N MET A 102 -6.27 -9.09 0.35
CA MET A 102 -7.07 -8.19 1.19
C MET A 102 -7.81 -7.10 0.39
N ALA A 103 -7.32 -6.81 -0.82
CA ALA A 103 -7.96 -5.90 -1.75
C ALA A 103 -8.67 -6.67 -2.87
N ARG A 104 -9.72 -6.05 -3.42
CA ARG A 104 -10.28 -6.39 -4.74
C ARG A 104 -9.21 -6.32 -5.81
N LYS A 105 -9.47 -6.92 -6.97
CA LYS A 105 -8.61 -6.77 -8.15
C LYS A 105 -8.98 -5.52 -8.95
N ALA A 106 -8.01 -5.04 -9.72
CA ALA A 106 -8.14 -3.91 -10.62
C ALA A 106 -8.31 -4.38 -12.08
N ALA A 107 -8.70 -3.48 -12.98
CA ALA A 107 -8.86 -3.81 -14.40
C ALA A 107 -7.50 -4.13 -15.05
N ARG A 108 -6.47 -3.39 -14.64
CA ARG A 108 -5.06 -3.64 -14.95
C ARG A 108 -4.41 -4.35 -13.78
N SER A 109 -3.58 -5.35 -14.10
CA SER A 109 -2.91 -6.19 -13.11
C SER A 109 -1.38 -6.07 -13.17
N ASP A 110 -0.87 -5.14 -13.97
CA ASP A 110 0.45 -4.57 -13.81
C ASP A 110 0.51 -3.59 -12.64
N LEU A 111 1.75 -3.32 -12.20
CA LEU A 111 2.06 -2.38 -11.14
C LEU A 111 2.44 -1.03 -11.76
N GLU A 112 2.04 0.06 -11.11
CA GLU A 112 2.43 1.41 -11.51
C GLU A 112 3.88 1.68 -11.07
N TYR A 113 4.75 2.07 -12.00
CA TYR A 113 6.17 2.32 -11.71
C TYR A 113 6.44 3.83 -11.60
N PHE A 114 6.60 4.31 -10.36
CA PHE A 114 7.03 5.67 -10.08
C PHE A 114 8.55 5.75 -10.12
N THR A 115 9.09 6.31 -11.21
CA THR A 115 10.52 6.37 -11.47
C THR A 115 11.24 7.40 -10.61
N ILE A 116 10.70 8.60 -10.50
CA ILE A 116 11.25 9.74 -9.75
C ILE A 116 10.11 10.25 -8.85
N GLY A 117 10.38 10.35 -7.55
CA GLY A 117 9.42 10.90 -6.59
C GLY A 117 9.30 12.42 -6.69
N HIS A 118 8.26 12.98 -6.08
CA HIS A 118 7.97 14.42 -6.11
C HIS A 118 7.96 15.05 -4.72
N ASP A 119 8.09 14.25 -3.66
CA ASP A 119 8.05 14.69 -2.27
C ASP A 119 9.36 15.35 -1.82
N ASP A 120 9.29 16.23 -0.83
CA ASP A 120 10.50 16.73 -0.17
C ASP A 120 11.30 15.59 0.44
N VAL A 121 12.62 15.62 0.26
CA VAL A 121 13.52 14.73 1.01
C VAL A 121 13.37 15.03 2.50
N MET A 122 13.35 13.98 3.32
CA MET A 122 13.12 14.08 4.77
C MET A 122 13.86 12.94 5.49
N SER A 123 14.08 13.14 6.79
CA SER A 123 14.64 12.20 7.75
C SER A 123 13.57 11.81 8.76
N ILE A 124 13.25 10.52 8.87
CA ILE A 124 12.29 9.97 9.86
C ILE A 124 12.76 10.15 11.32
N ILE A 125 13.98 10.69 11.49
CA ILE A 125 14.61 10.98 12.78
C ILE A 125 14.58 12.48 13.10
N THR A 126 15.03 13.35 12.19
CA THR A 126 15.44 14.74 12.53
C THR A 126 14.81 15.86 11.71
N ASP A 127 14.44 15.63 10.45
CA ASP A 127 13.98 16.68 9.52
C ASP A 127 12.75 16.20 8.77
N TRP A 128 11.63 16.89 8.93
CA TRP A 128 10.33 16.37 8.53
C TRP A 128 9.79 16.97 7.22
N GLY A 129 10.69 17.39 6.33
CA GLY A 129 10.36 18.19 5.16
C GLY A 129 10.03 19.65 5.53
N LEU A 130 9.66 20.45 4.53
CA LEU A 130 9.40 21.88 4.74
C LEU A 130 8.12 22.18 5.53
N GLU A 131 7.05 21.43 5.26
CA GLU A 131 5.69 21.82 5.68
C GLU A 131 5.33 21.41 7.11
N ASN A 132 5.97 20.39 7.69
CA ASN A 132 5.42 19.70 8.86
C ASN A 132 6.43 19.41 10.00
N LYS A 133 6.92 20.45 10.68
CA LYS A 133 7.89 20.36 11.80
C LYS A 133 7.41 19.62 13.08
N LYS A 134 6.30 18.88 13.05
CA LYS A 134 5.47 18.65 14.25
C LYS A 134 5.93 17.52 15.21
N ASN A 135 6.83 16.58 14.84
CA ASN A 135 7.10 15.41 15.73
C ASN A 135 8.44 14.61 15.56
N PRO A 136 9.64 15.21 15.37
CA PRO A 136 10.89 14.45 15.10
C PRO A 136 11.20 13.34 16.14
N PHE A 137 11.83 12.22 15.71
CA PHE A 137 12.24 11.14 16.62
C PHE A 137 13.40 11.59 17.50
N ASP A 138 13.10 11.95 18.73
CA ASP A 138 14.13 12.28 19.71
C ASP A 138 14.86 11.02 20.20
N LEU A 139 15.84 10.59 19.39
CA LEU A 139 16.74 9.47 19.69
C LEU A 139 17.54 9.71 20.98
N LEU A 140 17.86 10.98 21.31
CA LEU A 140 18.57 11.35 22.53
C LEU A 140 17.75 11.01 23.79
N LYS A 141 16.42 11.12 23.73
CA LYS A 141 15.49 10.74 24.82
C LYS A 141 15.21 9.24 24.92
N VAL A 142 15.61 8.40 23.95
CA VAL A 142 15.35 6.95 24.00
C VAL A 142 16.18 6.28 25.12
N PRO A 143 15.57 5.46 26.01
CA PRO A 143 16.29 4.67 27.02
C PRO A 143 17.27 3.66 26.40
N VAL A 144 18.37 3.37 27.09
CA VAL A 144 19.46 2.50 26.58
C VAL A 144 18.93 1.12 26.19
N GLU A 145 17.99 0.61 26.97
CA GLU A 145 17.36 -0.70 26.88
C GLU A 145 16.56 -0.86 25.58
N ARG A 146 16.08 0.26 25.02
CA ARG A 146 15.31 0.31 23.77
C ARG A 146 16.15 0.57 22.52
N LEU A 147 17.36 1.14 22.67
CA LEU A 147 18.24 1.48 21.55
C LEU A 147 18.65 0.25 20.71
N SER A 148 18.67 -0.94 21.33
CA SER A 148 19.03 -2.21 20.67
C SER A 148 17.93 -2.82 19.79
N ARG A 149 16.73 -2.22 19.75
CA ARG A 149 15.54 -2.74 19.06
C ARG A 149 14.88 -1.71 18.14
N LEU A 150 15.61 -0.69 17.70
CA LEU A 150 15.03 0.39 16.89
C LEU A 150 14.86 -0.05 15.44
N SER A 151 13.64 0.11 14.93
CA SER A 151 13.20 -0.51 13.68
C SER A 151 12.23 0.41 12.93
N PHE A 152 12.47 0.60 11.64
CA PHE A 152 11.80 1.59 10.80
C PHE A 152 11.43 0.93 9.47
N ILE A 153 10.26 1.24 8.92
CA ILE A 153 9.82 0.73 7.62
C ILE A 153 9.25 1.84 6.75
N TRP A 154 9.63 1.84 5.47
CA TRP A 154 9.08 2.68 4.42
C TRP A 154 8.27 1.78 3.48
N GLY A 155 6.95 1.94 3.46
CA GLY A 155 6.07 1.24 2.51
C GLY A 155 5.71 2.17 1.36
N GLY A 156 5.96 1.74 0.12
CA GLY A 156 5.97 2.63 -1.05
C GLY A 156 7.26 3.44 -1.11
N GLY A 157 8.40 2.74 -1.02
CA GLY A 157 9.72 3.33 -0.86
C GLY A 157 10.19 4.22 -2.02
N GLY A 158 9.64 4.04 -3.24
CA GLY A 158 9.97 4.86 -4.41
C GLY A 158 11.47 4.91 -4.68
N ASP A 159 12.00 6.08 -5.05
CA ASP A 159 13.43 6.28 -5.33
C ASP A 159 14.34 6.38 -4.09
N GLY A 160 13.85 6.00 -2.92
CA GLY A 160 14.65 5.87 -1.70
C GLY A 160 15.02 7.18 -1.02
N ARG A 161 14.59 8.36 -1.51
CA ARG A 161 14.98 9.67 -0.93
C ARG A 161 14.79 9.75 0.58
N HIS A 162 13.70 9.21 1.11
CA HIS A 162 13.36 9.26 2.53
C HIS A 162 14.24 8.34 3.38
N ILE A 163 14.64 7.16 2.89
CA ILE A 163 15.57 6.29 3.61
C ILE A 163 16.99 6.87 3.58
N LEU A 164 17.41 7.46 2.45
CA LEU A 164 18.70 8.16 2.31
C LEU A 164 18.79 9.38 3.24
N GLY A 165 17.77 10.25 3.25
CA GLY A 165 17.68 11.38 4.18
C GLY A 165 17.64 10.94 5.65
N SER A 166 17.01 9.81 5.94
CA SER A 166 16.96 9.23 7.28
C SER A 166 18.30 8.64 7.74
N ILE A 167 19.15 8.13 6.84
CA ILE A 167 20.53 7.74 7.19
C ILE A 167 21.32 8.97 7.66
N ILE A 168 21.20 10.09 6.93
CA ILE A 168 21.90 11.35 7.26
C ILE A 168 21.47 11.82 8.66
N GLY A 169 20.16 11.96 8.89
CA GLY A 169 19.64 12.41 10.19
C GLY A 169 19.90 11.46 11.34
N LEU A 170 19.81 10.15 11.09
CA LEU A 170 20.17 9.14 12.08
C LEU A 170 21.65 9.26 12.49
N SER A 171 22.55 9.45 11.53
CA SER A 171 23.98 9.53 11.82
C SER A 171 24.35 10.78 12.63
N GLN A 172 23.77 11.94 12.30
CA GLN A 172 23.95 13.18 13.06
C GLN A 172 23.56 13.00 14.53
N THR A 173 22.35 12.51 14.82
CA THR A 173 21.92 12.30 16.22
C THR A 173 22.64 11.12 16.89
N PHE A 174 23.06 10.09 16.13
CA PHE A 174 23.87 9.00 16.68
C PHE A 174 25.23 9.49 17.17
N LEU A 175 25.88 10.42 16.47
CA LEU A 175 27.16 10.99 16.91
C LEU A 175 27.03 11.80 18.20
N GLU A 176 25.89 12.43 18.45
CA GLU A 176 25.55 13.15 19.70
C GLU A 176 25.27 12.22 20.90
N LEU A 177 25.01 10.92 20.68
CA LEU A 177 24.76 9.97 21.76
C LEU A 177 26.03 9.74 22.61
N THR A 178 25.83 9.54 23.92
CA THR A 178 26.89 9.09 24.82
C THR A 178 27.43 7.72 24.40
N SER A 179 28.70 7.41 24.70
CA SER A 179 29.32 6.14 24.29
C SER A 179 28.51 4.90 24.68
N LYS A 180 27.94 4.87 25.90
CA LYS A 180 27.03 3.79 26.36
C LYS A 180 25.77 3.67 25.49
N LYS A 181 25.19 4.80 25.04
CA LYS A 181 24.03 4.79 24.14
C LYS A 181 24.41 4.34 22.73
N ARG A 182 25.54 4.81 22.19
CA ARG A 182 26.05 4.37 20.87
C ARG A 182 26.28 2.87 20.83
N GLU A 183 27.03 2.33 21.79
CA GLU A 183 27.33 0.89 21.89
C GLU A 183 26.07 0.02 21.93
N ALA A 184 25.06 0.44 22.70
CA ALA A 184 23.78 -0.27 22.81
C ALA A 184 22.84 -0.12 21.60
N SER A 185 23.15 0.77 20.64
CA SER A 185 22.23 1.09 19.54
C SER A 185 22.29 0.05 18.42
N LYS A 186 21.12 -0.36 17.93
CA LYS A 186 20.94 -1.14 16.70
C LYS A 186 19.70 -0.64 15.96
N PHE A 187 19.87 -0.33 14.69
CA PHE A 187 18.88 0.27 13.81
C PHE A 187 18.58 -0.67 12.64
N HIS A 188 17.32 -0.97 12.40
CA HIS A 188 16.88 -1.80 11.27
C HIS A 188 15.92 -1.02 10.38
N PHE A 189 16.33 -0.72 9.16
CA PHE A 189 15.54 -0.02 8.15
C PHE A 189 15.00 -1.04 7.14
N THR A 190 13.69 -1.05 6.90
CA THR A 190 13.03 -1.91 5.90
C THR A 190 12.48 -1.04 4.78
N LEU A 191 13.05 -1.12 3.58
CA LEU A 191 12.49 -0.52 2.37
C LEU A 191 11.56 -1.54 1.72
N LEU A 192 10.26 -1.28 1.79
CA LEU A 192 9.22 -2.12 1.21
C LEU A 192 8.54 -1.41 0.03
N ASP A 193 8.51 -2.09 -1.11
CA ASP A 193 7.76 -1.64 -2.28
C ASP A 193 7.11 -2.85 -2.97
N ILE A 194 5.92 -2.67 -3.53
CA ILE A 194 5.25 -3.73 -4.30
C ILE A 194 5.97 -3.97 -5.62
N HIS A 195 6.63 -2.93 -6.15
CA HIS A 195 7.22 -2.92 -7.47
C HIS A 195 8.68 -3.41 -7.47
N PRO A 196 9.01 -4.54 -8.14
CA PRO A 196 10.37 -5.10 -8.11
C PRO A 196 11.42 -4.17 -8.70
N THR A 197 11.07 -3.46 -9.78
CA THR A 197 11.94 -2.49 -10.47
C THR A 197 12.32 -1.30 -9.56
N THR A 198 11.46 -0.91 -8.62
CA THR A 198 11.79 0.06 -7.56
C THR A 198 12.85 -0.50 -6.62
N ILE A 199 12.69 -1.74 -6.16
CA ILE A 199 13.68 -2.39 -5.28
C ILE A 199 15.02 -2.60 -6.02
N ALA A 200 15.00 -3.03 -7.29
CA ALA A 200 16.19 -3.21 -8.11
C ALA A 200 16.99 -1.91 -8.28
N ARG A 201 16.29 -0.78 -8.51
CA ARG A 201 16.92 0.56 -8.62
C ARG A 201 17.61 0.96 -7.32
N ASN A 202 16.93 0.80 -6.18
CA ASN A 202 17.48 1.11 -4.86
C ASN A 202 18.66 0.19 -4.50
N LEU A 203 18.59 -1.10 -4.85
CA LEU A 203 19.71 -2.02 -4.65
C LEU A 203 20.97 -1.53 -5.38
N CYS A 204 20.86 -1.19 -6.66
CA CYS A 204 22.00 -0.67 -7.44
C CYS A 204 22.55 0.64 -6.83
N LEU A 205 21.67 1.52 -6.33
CA LEU A 205 22.05 2.75 -5.65
C LEU A 205 22.86 2.48 -4.37
N PHE A 206 22.37 1.59 -3.49
CA PHE A 206 23.06 1.21 -2.26
C PHE A 206 24.41 0.54 -2.49
N LEU A 207 24.59 -0.15 -3.62
CA LEU A 207 25.84 -0.79 -3.98
C LEU A 207 26.88 0.20 -4.51
N MET A 208 26.48 1.19 -5.32
CA MET A 208 27.35 2.30 -5.69
C MET A 208 27.74 3.16 -4.47
N ILE A 209 26.82 3.36 -3.51
CA ILE A 209 27.13 3.96 -2.21
C ILE A 209 28.16 3.10 -1.44
N ASN A 210 28.07 1.78 -1.51
CA ASN A 210 29.09 0.89 -0.92
C ASN A 210 30.45 0.97 -1.64
N GLU A 211 30.50 1.15 -2.97
CA GLU A 211 31.75 1.45 -3.68
C GLU A 211 32.42 2.70 -3.11
N LEU A 212 31.67 3.79 -2.90
CA LEU A 212 32.17 5.02 -2.26
C LEU A 212 32.67 4.79 -0.82
N ILE A 213 31.96 4.00 -0.01
CA ILE A 213 32.40 3.58 1.34
C ILE A 213 33.76 2.86 1.24
N VAL A 214 33.87 1.87 0.36
CA VAL A 214 35.10 1.09 0.17
C VAL A 214 36.25 1.97 -0.34
N MET A 215 35.99 2.91 -1.24
CA MET A 215 37.00 3.86 -1.73
C MET A 215 37.56 4.75 -0.63
N ARG A 216 36.70 5.34 0.22
CA ARG A 216 37.13 6.18 1.34
C ARG A 216 37.94 5.44 2.41
N LEU A 217 37.87 4.11 2.44
CA LEU A 217 38.71 3.26 3.30
C LEU A 217 40.06 2.87 2.65
N ARG A 218 40.30 3.22 1.37
CA ARG A 218 41.60 3.02 0.69
C ARG A 218 42.58 4.13 1.09
N LYS A 219 43.89 3.82 1.01
CA LYS A 219 44.97 4.81 1.24
C LYS A 219 45.15 5.84 0.12
N HIS A 220 44.68 5.50 -1.08
CA HIS A 220 44.72 6.36 -2.26
C HIS A 220 43.34 6.33 -2.90
N ILE A 221 42.81 7.52 -3.17
CA ILE A 221 41.54 7.75 -3.85
C ILE A 221 41.89 8.15 -5.29
N ASP A 222 41.15 7.59 -6.25
CA ASP A 222 41.18 8.04 -7.63
C ASP A 222 39.99 8.99 -7.83
N ASP A 223 40.28 10.29 -7.90
CA ASP A 223 39.28 11.35 -8.03
C ASP A 223 38.39 11.16 -9.28
N ALA A 224 38.92 10.53 -10.34
CA ALA A 224 38.17 10.27 -11.57
C ALA A 224 37.27 9.02 -11.44
N GLU A 225 37.68 8.01 -10.66
CA GLU A 225 36.80 6.88 -10.28
C GLU A 225 35.68 7.36 -9.34
N GLU A 226 35.99 8.17 -8.32
CA GLU A 226 35.00 8.67 -7.35
C GLU A 226 33.96 9.55 -8.03
N ALA A 227 34.40 10.53 -8.84
CA ALA A 227 33.52 11.38 -9.62
C ALA A 227 32.66 10.56 -10.60
N GLU A 228 33.17 9.47 -11.17
CA GLU A 228 32.41 8.59 -12.05
C GLU A 228 31.29 7.85 -11.31
N ILE A 229 31.55 7.34 -10.11
CA ILE A 229 30.53 6.67 -9.28
C ILE A 229 29.46 7.69 -8.84
N LYS A 230 29.88 8.86 -8.34
CA LYS A 230 28.98 9.96 -7.96
C LYS A 230 28.14 10.45 -9.14
N ALA A 231 28.73 10.60 -10.32
CA ALA A 231 28.01 10.98 -11.54
C ALA A 231 27.03 9.87 -11.98
N THR A 232 27.39 8.60 -11.82
CA THR A 232 26.50 7.47 -12.12
C THR A 232 25.28 7.50 -11.19
N ILE A 233 25.49 7.68 -9.87
CA ILE A 233 24.42 7.87 -8.89
C ILE A 233 23.51 9.04 -9.30
N PHE A 234 24.08 10.21 -9.59
CA PHE A 234 23.35 11.43 -9.97
C PHE A 234 22.49 11.23 -11.24
N TYR A 235 23.09 10.78 -12.35
CA TYR A 235 22.36 10.60 -13.61
C TYR A 235 21.33 9.45 -13.55
N VAL A 236 21.56 8.40 -12.77
CA VAL A 236 20.56 7.34 -12.53
C VAL A 236 19.38 7.87 -11.71
N TRP A 237 19.64 8.71 -10.71
CA TRP A 237 18.61 9.18 -9.80
C TRP A 237 17.77 10.31 -10.39
N MET A 238 18.39 11.26 -11.13
CA MET A 238 17.74 12.46 -11.65
C MET A 238 17.62 12.53 -13.19
N GLY A 239 18.49 11.84 -13.92
CA GLY A 239 18.67 12.03 -15.37
C GLY A 239 17.76 11.15 -16.23
N VAL A 240 17.28 11.70 -17.35
CA VAL A 240 16.57 10.93 -18.39
C VAL A 240 17.51 10.10 -19.29
N VAL A 241 18.77 10.51 -19.37
CA VAL A 241 19.86 9.88 -20.10
C VAL A 241 21.14 10.00 -19.28
N LEU A 242 22.13 9.15 -19.54
CA LEU A 242 23.43 9.15 -18.84
C LEU A 242 24.61 8.88 -19.79
N PRO A 243 25.83 9.34 -19.45
CA PRO A 243 27.03 9.00 -20.20
C PRO A 243 27.23 7.49 -20.31
N SER A 244 27.83 7.02 -21.41
CA SER A 244 28.03 5.58 -21.65
C SER A 244 28.89 4.89 -20.59
N TYR A 245 29.87 5.57 -20.00
CA TYR A 245 30.65 5.02 -18.88
C TYR A 245 29.78 4.81 -17.63
N CYS A 246 28.90 5.77 -17.27
CA CYS A 246 27.92 5.61 -16.20
C CYS A 246 26.95 4.46 -16.48
N HIS A 247 26.49 4.31 -17.72
CA HIS A 247 25.60 3.22 -18.12
C HIS A 247 26.26 1.83 -17.99
N VAL A 248 27.54 1.71 -18.37
CA VAL A 248 28.30 0.46 -18.19
C VAL A 248 28.46 0.12 -16.71
N ARG A 249 28.78 1.11 -15.87
CA ARG A 249 28.88 0.94 -14.41
C ARG A 249 27.54 0.53 -13.78
N TYR A 250 26.44 1.21 -14.14
CA TYR A 250 25.13 0.97 -13.55
C TYR A 250 24.56 -0.44 -13.79
N LEU A 251 24.87 -1.07 -14.93
CA LEU A 251 24.32 -2.39 -15.26
C LEU A 251 24.85 -3.55 -14.39
N LEU A 252 25.80 -3.29 -13.47
CA LEU A 252 26.22 -4.14 -12.33
C LEU A 252 26.00 -5.65 -12.55
N ARG A 253 26.62 -6.19 -13.62
CA ARG A 253 26.35 -7.56 -14.11
C ARG A 253 26.63 -8.64 -13.06
N ASP A 254 27.54 -8.37 -12.14
CA ASP A 254 27.92 -9.25 -11.05
C ASP A 254 26.74 -9.58 -10.12
N LEU A 255 25.72 -8.73 -10.02
CA LEU A 255 24.48 -9.00 -9.26
C LEU A 255 23.63 -10.13 -9.85
N GLN A 256 23.87 -10.50 -11.10
CA GLN A 256 23.23 -11.66 -11.72
C GLN A 256 23.99 -12.97 -11.41
N THR A 257 25.15 -12.89 -10.72
CA THR A 257 25.95 -14.06 -10.33
C THR A 257 25.60 -14.53 -8.91
N PRO A 258 25.47 -15.85 -8.65
CA PRO A 258 25.20 -16.37 -7.31
C PRO A 258 26.30 -16.11 -6.28
N SER A 259 27.49 -15.69 -6.71
CA SER A 259 28.68 -15.47 -5.90
C SER A 259 28.78 -14.07 -5.28
N TYR A 260 27.96 -13.10 -5.72
CA TYR A 260 28.07 -11.72 -5.25
C TYR A 260 27.63 -11.58 -3.79
N GLN A 261 28.53 -11.10 -2.93
CA GLN A 261 28.23 -10.86 -1.52
C GLN A 261 27.75 -9.43 -1.30
N LEU A 262 26.54 -9.28 -0.78
CA LEU A 262 26.02 -7.99 -0.35
C LEU A 262 26.82 -7.45 0.86
N PRO A 263 26.97 -6.13 1.02
CA PRO A 263 27.57 -5.53 2.21
C PRO A 263 26.89 -6.02 3.49
N HIS A 264 27.65 -6.17 4.59
CA HIS A 264 27.14 -6.71 5.85
C HIS A 264 25.93 -5.92 6.41
N TRP A 265 25.85 -4.62 6.13
CA TRP A 265 24.73 -3.75 6.51
C TRP A 265 23.50 -3.90 5.60
N LEU A 266 23.59 -4.49 4.41
CA LEU A 266 22.50 -4.63 3.44
C LEU A 266 21.91 -6.05 3.43
N HIS A 267 20.63 -6.20 3.10
CA HIS A 267 19.95 -7.49 2.89
C HIS A 267 18.84 -7.35 1.85
N VAL A 268 18.63 -8.41 1.06
CA VAL A 268 17.49 -8.56 0.16
C VAL A 268 16.73 -9.81 0.59
N THR A 269 15.44 -9.66 0.91
CA THR A 269 14.61 -10.81 1.30
C THR A 269 14.51 -11.80 0.15
N LYS A 270 14.58 -13.11 0.43
CA LYS A 270 14.68 -14.18 -0.57
C LYS A 270 13.60 -14.10 -1.67
N ASP A 271 12.37 -13.82 -1.28
CA ASP A 271 11.20 -13.74 -2.19
C ASP A 271 11.26 -12.54 -3.15
N SER A 272 12.06 -11.52 -2.83
CA SER A 272 12.28 -10.32 -3.66
C SER A 272 13.27 -10.55 -4.80
N ILE A 273 14.17 -11.53 -4.65
CA ILE A 273 15.28 -11.77 -5.60
C ILE A 273 14.78 -12.04 -7.03
N PRO A 274 13.75 -12.90 -7.27
CA PRO A 274 13.28 -13.19 -8.63
C PRO A 274 12.78 -11.94 -9.37
N GLY A 275 12.04 -11.06 -8.69
CA GLY A 275 11.54 -9.82 -9.27
C GLY A 275 12.68 -8.84 -9.59
N ILE A 276 13.63 -8.67 -8.67
CA ILE A 276 14.81 -7.84 -8.87
C ILE A 276 15.64 -8.32 -10.06
N VAL A 277 15.94 -9.62 -10.13
CA VAL A 277 16.70 -10.23 -11.24
C VAL A 277 15.97 -10.08 -12.57
N ALA A 278 14.63 -10.19 -12.59
CA ALA A 278 13.84 -9.93 -13.79
C ALA A 278 13.97 -8.47 -14.28
N SER A 279 13.92 -7.48 -13.38
CA SER A 279 14.13 -6.07 -13.71
C SER A 279 15.55 -5.81 -14.23
N LEU A 280 16.59 -6.34 -13.58
CA LEU A 280 17.99 -6.18 -14.01
C LEU A 280 18.24 -6.81 -15.40
N ARG A 281 17.70 -8.01 -15.64
CA ARG A 281 17.78 -8.67 -16.96
C ARG A 281 17.05 -7.89 -18.05
N TYR A 282 15.89 -7.31 -17.74
CA TYR A 282 15.16 -6.47 -18.68
C TYR A 282 16.00 -5.25 -19.10
N TRP A 283 16.67 -4.59 -18.14
CA TRP A 283 17.55 -3.45 -18.42
C TRP A 283 18.77 -3.81 -19.28
N ASP A 284 19.47 -4.91 -19.00
CA ASP A 284 20.67 -5.32 -19.75
C ASP A 284 20.32 -5.87 -21.15
N THR A 285 19.19 -6.57 -21.32
CA THR A 285 18.91 -7.34 -22.55
C THR A 285 17.82 -6.76 -23.46
N GLN A 286 16.82 -6.04 -22.94
CA GLN A 286 15.62 -5.62 -23.72
C GLN A 286 15.52 -4.13 -23.99
N LEU A 287 16.56 -3.34 -23.70
CA LEU A 287 16.61 -1.90 -23.99
C LEU A 287 17.56 -1.55 -25.15
N SER A 288 18.16 -2.54 -25.83
CA SER A 288 19.19 -2.32 -26.87
C SER A 288 18.69 -1.51 -28.09
N HIS A 289 17.39 -1.55 -28.39
CA HIS A 289 16.74 -0.76 -29.44
C HIS A 289 16.24 0.62 -28.99
N ARG A 290 16.40 0.98 -27.70
CA ARG A 290 16.02 2.30 -27.19
C ARG A 290 17.10 3.32 -27.49
N THR A 291 16.71 4.48 -28.04
CA THR A 291 17.64 5.53 -28.47
C THR A 291 17.58 6.76 -27.57
N VAL A 292 18.72 7.43 -27.43
CA VAL A 292 18.81 8.73 -26.73
C VAL A 292 17.89 9.76 -27.40
N GLN A 293 17.90 9.82 -28.73
CA GLN A 293 17.10 10.76 -29.51
C GLN A 293 15.60 10.67 -29.19
N GLU A 294 15.03 9.46 -29.14
CA GLU A 294 13.60 9.27 -28.88
C GLU A 294 13.25 9.50 -27.40
N MET A 295 14.17 9.18 -26.47
CA MET A 295 14.05 9.52 -25.05
C MET A 295 14.01 11.04 -24.85
N LEU A 296 14.95 11.78 -25.44
CA LEU A 296 15.00 13.25 -25.37
C LEU A 296 13.83 13.92 -26.10
N ARG A 297 13.34 13.35 -27.22
CA ARG A 297 12.12 13.84 -27.91
C ARG A 297 10.87 13.76 -27.04
N ARG A 298 10.81 12.79 -26.12
CA ARG A 298 9.71 12.61 -25.16
C ARG A 298 9.93 13.35 -23.85
N HIS A 299 11.18 13.62 -23.45
CA HIS A 299 11.48 14.50 -22.33
C HIS A 299 11.17 15.96 -22.66
N ARG A 300 9.91 16.31 -22.51
CA ARG A 300 9.46 17.70 -22.44
C ARG A 300 9.67 18.18 -21.02
N GLN A 301 10.58 19.13 -20.83
CA GLN A 301 10.42 20.03 -19.70
C GLN A 301 9.04 20.69 -19.86
N PHE A 302 8.33 20.88 -18.75
CA PHE A 302 7.15 21.74 -18.74
C PHE A 302 7.65 23.16 -19.04
N GLU A 303 7.61 23.56 -20.32
CA GLU A 303 7.68 24.98 -20.67
C GLU A 303 6.57 25.69 -19.89
N ASN A 304 6.93 26.81 -19.27
CA ASN A 304 6.00 27.61 -18.49
C ASN A 304 4.71 27.82 -19.29
N SER A 305 3.56 27.51 -18.68
CA SER A 305 2.31 28.11 -19.11
C SER A 305 2.53 29.62 -19.18
N PRO A 306 2.14 30.34 -20.25
CA PRO A 306 2.71 31.66 -20.60
C PRO A 306 2.32 32.82 -19.67
N VAL A 307 1.85 32.51 -18.46
CA VAL A 307 1.57 33.48 -17.40
C VAL A 307 2.88 33.81 -16.68
N ASN A 308 3.56 34.86 -17.16
CA ASN A 308 4.54 35.59 -16.36
C ASN A 308 3.82 36.25 -15.17
N LEU A 309 3.58 35.50 -14.11
CA LEU A 309 3.11 36.06 -12.84
C LEU A 309 4.27 36.84 -12.20
N PRO A 310 4.03 38.05 -11.68
CA PRO A 310 5.03 38.75 -10.88
C PRO A 310 5.40 37.94 -9.63
N ASN A 311 6.57 38.23 -9.04
CA ASN A 311 6.96 37.70 -7.73
C ASN A 311 6.07 38.30 -6.62
N LEU A 312 4.85 37.80 -6.51
CA LEU A 312 3.85 38.17 -5.51
C LEU A 312 4.12 37.38 -4.21
N HIS A 313 3.92 37.98 -3.04
CA HIS A 313 3.95 37.20 -1.80
C HIS A 313 2.72 36.27 -1.73
N LEU A 314 2.80 35.21 -0.92
CA LEU A 314 1.66 34.30 -0.68
C LEU A 314 0.40 35.02 -0.17
N GLN A 315 0.56 36.18 0.49
CA GLN A 315 -0.57 37.01 0.91
C GLN A 315 -1.18 37.77 -0.27
N ASP A 316 -0.37 38.25 -1.20
CA ASP A 316 -0.81 38.98 -2.40
C ASP A 316 -1.51 38.05 -3.38
N ILE A 317 -0.96 36.85 -3.64
CA ILE A 317 -1.61 35.82 -4.47
C ILE A 317 -2.97 35.44 -3.88
N LYS A 318 -3.06 35.34 -2.54
CA LYS A 318 -4.34 35.06 -1.90
C LYS A 318 -5.33 36.21 -2.08
N ALA A 319 -4.89 37.45 -1.84
CA ALA A 319 -5.72 38.64 -2.03
C ALA A 319 -6.23 38.77 -3.48
N GLU A 320 -5.34 38.57 -4.47
CA GLU A 320 -5.70 38.62 -5.88
C GLU A 320 -6.78 37.58 -6.24
N ILE A 321 -6.67 36.34 -5.73
CA ILE A 321 -7.66 35.27 -5.94
C ILE A 321 -8.97 35.49 -5.18
N ASP A 322 -8.88 36.06 -3.96
CA ASP A 322 -10.05 36.43 -3.17
C ASP A 322 -10.82 37.61 -3.84
N ASP A 323 -10.12 38.49 -4.56
CA ASP A 323 -10.68 39.58 -5.39
C ASP A 323 -11.22 39.12 -6.77
N MET A 324 -10.82 37.94 -7.28
CA MET A 324 -11.33 37.44 -8.57
C MET A 324 -12.85 37.22 -8.55
N THR A 325 -13.53 37.62 -9.62
CA THR A 325 -14.98 37.41 -9.75
C THR A 325 -15.32 35.92 -9.92
N ASP A 326 -16.55 35.55 -9.55
CA ASP A 326 -17.02 34.16 -9.69
C ASP A 326 -16.93 33.65 -11.15
N ASP A 327 -17.13 34.52 -12.14
CA ASP A 327 -17.07 34.13 -13.55
C ASP A 327 -15.63 33.94 -14.07
N GLU A 328 -14.63 34.63 -13.50
CA GLU A 328 -13.22 34.40 -13.80
C GLU A 328 -12.72 33.08 -13.20
N VAL A 329 -13.12 32.76 -11.96
CA VAL A 329 -12.88 31.46 -11.31
C VAL A 329 -13.55 30.32 -12.10
N ILE A 330 -14.76 30.57 -12.64
CA ILE A 330 -15.46 29.64 -13.53
C ILE A 330 -14.71 29.42 -14.85
N ASN A 331 -14.24 30.49 -15.48
CA ASN A 331 -13.47 30.41 -16.71
C ASN A 331 -12.15 29.65 -16.49
N PHE A 332 -11.44 29.89 -15.38
CA PHE A 332 -10.26 29.11 -15.00
C PHE A 332 -10.58 27.62 -14.88
N GLY A 333 -11.61 27.27 -14.10
CA GLY A 333 -12.04 25.87 -13.93
C GLY A 333 -12.43 25.21 -15.25
N GLN A 334 -13.19 25.90 -16.10
CA GLN A 334 -13.63 25.39 -17.40
C GLN A 334 -12.49 25.22 -18.42
N VAL A 335 -11.60 26.21 -18.54
CA VAL A 335 -10.58 26.23 -19.61
C VAL A 335 -9.34 25.47 -19.21
N GLN A 336 -8.81 25.69 -18.00
CA GLN A 336 -7.57 25.05 -17.54
C GLN A 336 -7.82 23.64 -16.99
N MET A 337 -8.88 23.47 -16.20
CA MET A 337 -9.15 22.20 -15.50
C MET A 337 -10.21 21.32 -16.19
N GLN A 338 -10.91 21.83 -17.21
CA GLN A 338 -12.04 21.17 -17.88
C GLN A 338 -13.20 20.81 -16.90
N MET A 339 -13.37 21.65 -15.87
CA MET A 339 -14.39 21.53 -14.83
C MET A 339 -15.41 22.67 -14.96
N PRO A 340 -16.63 22.42 -15.49
CA PRO A 340 -17.70 23.40 -15.45
C PRO A 340 -18.34 23.47 -14.05
N PRO A 341 -18.83 24.65 -13.62
CA PRO A 341 -19.48 24.82 -12.33
C PRO A 341 -20.80 24.03 -12.27
N PRO A 342 -21.21 23.56 -11.07
CA PRO A 342 -22.54 23.00 -10.85
C PRO A 342 -23.67 23.98 -11.18
N SER A 343 -24.79 23.44 -11.65
CA SER A 343 -26.03 24.18 -11.93
C SER A 343 -26.79 24.62 -10.66
N GLU A 344 -26.57 23.93 -9.54
CA GLU A 344 -27.20 24.22 -8.24
C GLU A 344 -26.46 25.37 -7.55
N LYS A 345 -27.19 26.38 -7.05
CA LYS A 345 -26.60 27.61 -6.49
C LYS A 345 -25.61 27.37 -5.33
N GLU A 346 -25.97 26.49 -4.40
CA GLU A 346 -25.14 26.16 -3.23
C GLU A 346 -23.89 25.38 -3.64
N ALA A 347 -24.05 24.36 -4.49
CA ALA A 347 -22.92 23.61 -5.04
C ALA A 347 -22.01 24.47 -5.94
N ARG A 348 -22.54 25.49 -6.64
CA ARG A 348 -21.74 26.49 -7.37
C ARG A 348 -20.85 27.27 -6.42
N GLN A 349 -21.37 27.70 -5.26
CA GLN A 349 -20.58 28.43 -4.26
C GLN A 349 -19.52 27.55 -3.58
N GLU A 350 -19.84 26.30 -3.20
CA GLU A 350 -18.81 25.37 -2.70
C GLU A 350 -17.73 25.08 -3.75
N TRP A 351 -18.13 24.90 -5.02
CA TRP A 351 -17.21 24.71 -6.14
C TRP A 351 -16.30 25.93 -6.36
N LEU A 352 -16.84 27.15 -6.27
CA LEU A 352 -16.09 28.40 -6.38
C LEU A 352 -15.05 28.53 -5.26
N THR A 353 -15.41 28.25 -4.01
CA THR A 353 -14.46 28.24 -2.88
C THR A 353 -13.37 27.18 -3.08
N GLY A 354 -13.74 25.96 -3.48
CA GLY A 354 -12.79 24.90 -3.80
C GLY A 354 -11.84 25.27 -4.94
N MET A 355 -12.35 25.97 -5.96
CA MET A 355 -11.54 26.45 -7.08
C MET A 355 -10.62 27.60 -6.69
N ARG A 356 -11.06 28.57 -5.88
CA ARG A 356 -10.16 29.60 -5.32
C ARG A 356 -9.02 28.98 -4.49
N ILE A 357 -9.32 27.98 -3.65
CA ILE A 357 -8.28 27.25 -2.89
C ILE A 357 -7.33 26.47 -3.81
N MET A 358 -7.85 25.84 -4.87
CA MET A 358 -7.04 25.08 -5.81
C MET A 358 -6.20 25.98 -6.72
N MET A 359 -6.75 27.11 -7.16
CA MET A 359 -6.02 28.20 -7.83
C MET A 359 -4.93 28.72 -6.91
N PHE A 360 -5.22 28.99 -5.63
CA PHE A 360 -4.22 29.41 -4.66
C PHE A 360 -3.09 28.39 -4.53
N ARG A 361 -3.38 27.09 -4.47
CA ARG A 361 -2.33 26.05 -4.45
C ARG A 361 -1.57 25.94 -5.76
N MET A 362 -2.24 26.00 -6.92
CA MET A 362 -1.57 25.95 -8.24
C MET A 362 -0.69 27.18 -8.48
N LEU A 363 -1.13 28.35 -8.05
CA LEU A 363 -0.42 29.61 -8.20
C LEU A 363 0.67 29.76 -7.12
N ALA A 364 0.44 29.35 -5.88
CA ALA A 364 1.48 29.31 -4.83
C ALA A 364 2.59 28.29 -5.15
N SER A 365 2.24 27.07 -5.57
CA SER A 365 3.24 26.08 -6.04
C SER A 365 3.87 26.48 -7.38
N GLY A 366 3.16 27.24 -8.22
CA GLY A 366 3.71 27.92 -9.39
C GLY A 366 4.62 29.10 -9.04
N ASN A 367 4.48 29.69 -7.85
CA ASN A 367 5.26 30.83 -7.37
C ASN A 367 6.46 30.41 -6.50
N ASP A 368 6.53 29.16 -6.03
CA ASP A 368 7.84 28.54 -5.76
C ASP A 368 8.57 28.19 -7.07
N LYS A 369 7.86 27.97 -8.20
CA LYS A 369 8.51 27.85 -9.54
C LYS A 369 8.92 29.19 -10.17
N SER A 370 8.39 30.33 -9.69
CA SER A 370 8.87 31.67 -10.07
C SER A 370 10.14 32.07 -9.31
N ARG A 371 10.42 31.44 -8.16
CA ARG A 371 11.77 31.33 -7.60
C ARG A 371 12.64 30.39 -8.45
N ARG A 372 12.87 30.75 -9.72
CA ARG A 372 14.09 30.31 -10.40
C ARG A 372 15.26 30.76 -9.55
N SER A 373 15.90 29.82 -8.86
CA SER A 373 17.12 30.13 -8.12
C SER A 373 18.16 30.55 -9.15
N SER A 374 18.60 31.81 -9.11
CA SER A 374 19.65 32.33 -10.00
C SER A 374 20.91 31.47 -9.99
N GLN A 375 21.12 30.76 -8.87
CA GLN A 375 22.05 29.67 -8.61
C GLN A 375 22.20 28.62 -9.72
N PHE A 376 21.12 28.24 -10.41
CA PHE A 376 21.16 27.20 -11.46
C PHE A 376 21.07 27.75 -12.89
N SER A 377 20.94 29.06 -13.07
CA SER A 377 20.63 29.71 -14.36
C SER A 377 21.52 29.29 -15.55
N ASN A 378 22.84 29.13 -15.33
CA ASN A 378 23.75 28.62 -16.35
C ASN A 378 23.48 27.15 -16.71
N GLU A 379 23.19 26.30 -15.71
CA GLU A 379 22.88 24.89 -15.95
C GLU A 379 21.47 24.70 -16.53
N GLU A 380 20.49 25.52 -16.15
CA GLU A 380 19.18 25.58 -16.83
C GLU A 380 19.34 25.92 -18.32
N ALA A 381 20.18 26.91 -18.66
CA ALA A 381 20.46 27.28 -20.04
C ALA A 381 21.18 26.16 -20.82
N TRP A 382 22.11 25.46 -20.17
CA TRP A 382 22.75 24.25 -20.71
C TRP A 382 21.74 23.12 -20.95
N TYR A 383 20.85 22.88 -19.98
CA TYR A 383 19.83 21.83 -20.06
C TYR A 383 18.78 22.18 -21.14
N GLY A 384 18.41 23.44 -21.32
CA GLY A 384 17.55 23.87 -22.43
C GLY A 384 18.13 23.59 -23.82
N ILE A 385 19.47 23.54 -23.94
CA ILE A 385 20.16 23.18 -25.20
C ILE A 385 20.30 21.66 -25.36
N THR A 386 20.66 20.95 -24.29
CA THR A 386 21.17 19.57 -24.33
C THR A 386 20.19 18.52 -23.79
N GLN A 387 19.20 18.95 -23.02
CA GLN A 387 18.26 18.13 -22.25
C GLN A 387 18.94 17.17 -21.26
N CYS A 388 20.13 17.55 -20.77
CA CYS A 388 21.00 16.78 -19.87
C CYS A 388 21.68 17.71 -18.84
N PHE A 389 21.97 17.23 -17.63
CA PHE A 389 22.81 17.94 -16.65
C PHE A 389 24.28 18.00 -17.07
N ILE A 390 25.02 19.02 -16.60
CA ILE A 390 26.44 19.18 -16.93
C ILE A 390 27.29 18.16 -16.14
N PRO A 391 28.22 17.41 -16.78
CA PRO A 391 29.15 16.55 -16.04
C PRO A 391 30.13 17.39 -15.20
N PRO A 392 30.61 16.90 -14.04
CA PRO A 392 31.67 17.56 -13.30
C PRO A 392 32.95 17.65 -14.13
N LYS A 393 33.75 18.69 -13.90
CA LYS A 393 34.89 19.08 -14.75
C LYS A 393 35.85 17.93 -15.11
N VAL A 394 36.19 17.08 -14.14
CA VAL A 394 37.08 15.91 -14.33
C VAL A 394 36.53 14.88 -15.33
N LEU A 395 35.21 14.77 -15.44
CA LEU A 395 34.53 13.92 -16.44
C LEU A 395 34.16 14.69 -17.70
N ARG A 396 33.88 15.99 -17.60
CA ARG A 396 33.47 16.85 -18.73
C ARG A 396 34.49 16.85 -19.87
N ALA A 397 35.78 16.78 -19.55
CA ALA A 397 36.87 16.62 -20.52
C ALA A 397 36.74 15.36 -21.43
N ARG A 398 35.95 14.36 -21.04
CA ARG A 398 35.63 13.17 -21.87
C ARG A 398 34.61 13.49 -22.99
N HIS A 399 34.03 14.69 -23.01
CA HIS A 399 32.97 15.09 -23.92
C HIS A 399 33.40 16.25 -24.84
N LYS A 400 33.43 15.98 -26.15
CA LYS A 400 33.85 16.97 -27.13
C LYS A 400 32.88 18.17 -27.17
N SER A 401 33.44 19.37 -27.29
CA SER A 401 32.73 20.66 -27.33
C SER A 401 31.95 21.03 -26.05
N PHE A 402 32.03 20.25 -24.96
CA PHE A 402 31.28 20.55 -23.73
C PHE A 402 31.87 21.75 -22.97
N ASP A 403 33.19 21.80 -22.74
CA ASP A 403 33.83 22.96 -22.08
C ASP A 403 33.65 24.26 -22.87
N GLU A 404 33.77 24.20 -24.21
CA GLU A 404 33.55 25.36 -25.10
C GLU A 404 32.10 25.88 -25.03
N LEU A 405 31.12 24.96 -25.04
CA LEU A 405 29.70 25.32 -24.96
C LEU A 405 29.33 25.85 -23.56
N TRP A 406 29.87 25.25 -22.50
CA TRP A 406 29.65 25.66 -21.12
C TRP A 406 30.25 27.05 -20.83
N ALA A 407 31.50 27.30 -21.23
CA ALA A 407 32.12 28.62 -21.10
C ALA A 407 31.38 29.71 -21.88
N GLY A 408 30.75 29.35 -23.01
CA GLY A 408 29.95 30.26 -23.84
C GLY A 408 28.50 30.47 -23.37
N ILE A 409 28.03 29.77 -22.32
CA ILE A 409 26.59 29.68 -22.00
C ILE A 409 25.96 31.05 -21.69
N SER A 410 26.67 31.89 -20.93
CA SER A 410 26.26 33.24 -20.55
C SER A 410 26.36 34.27 -21.69
N GLN A 411 27.05 33.93 -22.78
CA GLN A 411 27.30 34.81 -23.93
C GLN A 411 26.48 34.42 -25.17
N SER A 412 25.46 33.56 -25.01
CA SER A 412 24.65 32.98 -26.10
C SER A 412 25.49 32.17 -27.11
N PRO A 413 25.77 30.88 -26.83
CA PRO A 413 26.70 30.10 -27.61
C PRO A 413 26.21 29.84 -29.04
N THR A 414 27.14 29.66 -29.98
CA THR A 414 26.82 29.53 -31.40
C THR A 414 25.96 28.29 -31.69
N GLN A 415 25.10 28.38 -32.70
CA GLN A 415 24.24 27.25 -33.09
C GLN A 415 25.05 26.00 -33.50
N VAL A 416 26.27 26.20 -34.01
CA VAL A 416 27.20 25.10 -34.35
C VAL A 416 27.64 24.34 -33.09
N LEU A 417 28.02 25.04 -32.01
CA LEU A 417 28.41 24.40 -30.75
C LEU A 417 27.23 23.66 -30.09
N LYS A 418 26.04 24.28 -30.08
CA LYS A 418 24.79 23.66 -29.60
C LYS A 418 24.51 22.33 -30.32
N GLU A 419 24.57 22.36 -31.65
CA GLU A 419 24.33 21.19 -32.51
C GLU A 419 25.39 20.09 -32.34
N GLN A 420 26.68 20.47 -32.18
CA GLN A 420 27.75 19.52 -31.89
C GLN A 420 27.54 18.79 -30.56
N ALA A 421 27.17 19.51 -29.49
CA ALA A 421 26.91 18.90 -28.19
C ALA A 421 25.71 17.95 -28.22
N ARG A 422 24.59 18.35 -28.85
CA ARG A 422 23.40 17.48 -29.03
C ARG A 422 23.77 16.19 -29.78
N LYS A 423 24.47 16.28 -30.92
CA LYS A 423 24.93 15.12 -31.69
C LYS A 423 25.93 14.24 -30.91
N HIS A 424 26.78 14.83 -30.07
CA HIS A 424 27.68 14.07 -29.20
C HIS A 424 26.88 13.24 -28.18
N ILE A 425 25.88 13.86 -27.53
CA ILE A 425 24.96 13.18 -26.60
C ILE A 425 24.20 12.05 -27.29
N GLU A 426 23.49 12.35 -28.39
CA GLU A 426 22.71 11.37 -29.15
C GLU A 426 23.52 10.14 -29.59
N ARG A 427 24.80 10.34 -29.91
CA ARG A 427 25.72 9.28 -30.35
C ARG A 427 26.37 8.49 -29.21
N THR A 428 26.72 9.14 -28.09
CA THR A 428 27.64 8.58 -27.09
C THR A 428 27.03 8.30 -25.72
N TRP A 429 25.86 8.87 -25.43
CA TRP A 429 25.12 8.61 -24.19
C TRP A 429 24.15 7.43 -24.37
N LYS A 430 23.43 7.07 -23.31
CA LYS A 430 22.39 6.05 -23.31
C LYS A 430 21.12 6.54 -22.61
N PRO A 431 19.93 6.03 -22.96
CA PRO A 431 18.73 6.21 -22.14
C PRO A 431 19.01 5.71 -20.71
N ASN A 432 18.42 6.34 -19.69
CA ASN A 432 18.53 5.83 -18.32
C ASN A 432 17.67 4.56 -18.19
N PRO A 433 18.28 3.36 -18.01
CA PRO A 433 17.54 2.11 -17.94
C PRO A 433 16.63 2.07 -16.70
N SER A 434 16.99 2.74 -15.60
CA SER A 434 16.20 2.77 -14.35
C SER A 434 14.92 3.62 -14.44
N LEU A 435 14.58 4.11 -15.63
CA LEU A 435 13.29 4.73 -15.93
C LEU A 435 12.35 3.78 -16.70
N PHE A 436 12.86 2.65 -17.19
CA PHE A 436 12.07 1.65 -17.92
C PHE A 436 11.66 0.52 -16.99
N ASP A 437 10.41 0.08 -17.14
CA ASP A 437 9.90 -1.14 -16.51
C ASP A 437 9.58 -2.24 -17.54
N GLY A 438 9.75 -3.49 -17.11
CA GLY A 438 9.42 -4.69 -17.86
C GLY A 438 8.25 -5.50 -17.27
N VAL A 439 7.68 -5.08 -16.14
CA VAL A 439 6.52 -5.70 -15.47
C VAL A 439 5.19 -5.23 -16.07
N GLN A 440 5.15 -4.03 -16.65
CA GLN A 440 3.97 -3.49 -17.33
C GLN A 440 3.42 -4.41 -18.43
N GLU A 441 2.11 -4.66 -18.36
CA GLU A 441 1.35 -5.52 -19.27
C GLU A 441 1.12 -4.82 -20.62
N VAL A 442 0.87 -3.50 -20.58
CA VAL A 442 0.93 -2.65 -21.77
C VAL A 442 2.32 -2.03 -21.84
N LYS A 443 3.18 -2.61 -22.68
CA LYS A 443 4.53 -2.10 -22.91
C LYS A 443 4.49 -0.77 -23.66
N PHE A 444 4.57 0.34 -22.93
CA PHE A 444 4.95 1.61 -23.54
C PHE A 444 6.37 1.51 -24.10
N GLU A 445 6.62 2.12 -25.25
CA GLU A 445 7.97 2.09 -25.84
C GLU A 445 9.00 2.88 -25.03
N TYR A 446 8.56 3.95 -24.38
CA TYR A 446 9.39 4.81 -23.54
C TYR A 446 8.54 5.27 -22.35
N PRO A 447 9.16 5.49 -21.18
CA PRO A 447 8.46 5.98 -20.00
C PRO A 447 7.93 7.41 -20.19
N SER A 448 6.94 7.78 -19.38
CA SER A 448 6.56 9.18 -19.23
C SER A 448 7.67 9.92 -18.46
N VAL A 449 8.23 10.95 -19.08
CA VAL A 449 9.33 11.76 -18.53
C VAL A 449 9.06 13.26 -18.70
N GLU A 450 7.78 13.65 -18.58
CA GLU A 450 7.32 15.03 -18.64
C GLU A 450 7.35 15.67 -17.23
N PHE A 451 8.55 16.00 -16.74
CA PHE A 451 8.78 16.62 -15.42
C PHE A 451 9.87 17.71 -15.49
N ASN A 452 9.91 18.59 -14.47
CA ASN A 452 11.00 19.56 -14.32
C ASN A 452 12.23 18.87 -13.71
N ALA A 453 13.33 18.76 -14.46
CA ALA A 453 14.56 18.14 -13.99
C ALA A 453 15.16 18.84 -12.76
N PHE A 454 15.03 20.17 -12.65
CA PHE A 454 15.61 20.93 -11.53
C PHE A 454 14.77 20.87 -10.25
N GLU A 455 13.50 20.45 -10.30
CA GLU A 455 12.65 20.37 -9.10
C GLU A 455 13.24 19.44 -8.03
N MET A 456 13.83 18.31 -8.45
CA MET A 456 14.53 17.40 -7.53
C MET A 456 15.81 18.04 -6.96
N VAL A 457 16.57 18.77 -7.79
CA VAL A 457 17.79 19.49 -7.39
C VAL A 457 17.47 20.54 -6.33
N GLU A 458 16.41 21.31 -6.52
CA GLU A 458 15.93 22.33 -5.58
C GLU A 458 15.51 21.70 -4.24
N ARG A 459 14.71 20.63 -4.26
CA ARG A 459 14.27 19.92 -3.04
C ARG A 459 15.45 19.34 -2.24
N ILE A 460 16.49 18.85 -2.92
CA ILE A 460 17.72 18.37 -2.27
C ILE A 460 18.56 19.53 -1.75
N THR A 461 18.67 20.64 -2.49
CA THR A 461 19.33 21.87 -2.03
C THR A 461 18.71 22.37 -0.73
N GLN A 462 17.38 22.38 -0.67
CA GLN A 462 16.61 22.72 0.52
C GLN A 462 16.88 21.74 1.67
N PHE A 463 16.88 20.43 1.42
CA PHE A 463 17.21 19.42 2.44
C PHE A 463 18.65 19.57 2.96
N ASN A 464 19.64 19.72 2.07
CA ASN A 464 21.04 19.95 2.42
C ASN A 464 21.20 21.21 3.29
N SER A 465 20.42 22.27 3.02
CA SER A 465 20.37 23.48 3.85
C SER A 465 19.76 23.21 5.23
N ARG A 466 18.59 22.56 5.31
CA ARG A 466 17.93 22.21 6.58
C ARG A 466 18.78 21.30 7.47
N MET A 467 19.45 20.33 6.87
CA MET A 467 20.37 19.40 7.53
C MET A 467 21.76 19.97 7.83
N GLY A 468 22.01 21.24 7.49
CA GLY A 468 23.26 21.94 7.78
C GLY A 468 24.46 21.53 6.93
N LEU A 469 24.28 20.68 5.91
CA LEU A 469 25.37 20.10 5.09
C LEU A 469 26.13 21.17 4.29
N LEU A 470 25.46 22.28 3.96
CA LEU A 470 26.04 23.44 3.24
C LEU A 470 26.98 24.30 4.12
N LYS A 471 27.17 23.98 5.41
CA LYS A 471 28.13 24.69 6.29
C LYS A 471 29.56 24.23 6.05
N GLU A 472 29.73 22.94 5.79
CA GLU A 472 31.04 22.29 5.63
C GLU A 472 31.40 22.05 4.16
N ARG A 473 30.39 21.98 3.28
CA ARG A 473 30.55 21.78 1.84
C ARG A 473 30.02 22.98 1.07
N LYS A 474 30.77 23.41 0.06
CA LYS A 474 30.33 24.43 -0.90
C LYS A 474 29.82 23.74 -2.17
N MET A 475 28.76 24.30 -2.74
CA MET A 475 28.33 23.94 -4.09
C MET A 475 29.40 24.38 -5.10
N ASP A 476 29.59 23.60 -6.17
CA ASP A 476 30.47 23.96 -7.29
C ASP A 476 29.65 24.67 -8.37
N ASP A 477 29.96 25.95 -8.60
CA ASP A 477 29.31 26.77 -9.63
C ASP A 477 29.60 26.28 -11.06
N ASP A 478 30.62 25.42 -11.27
CA ASP A 478 30.94 24.80 -12.57
C ASP A 478 30.09 23.54 -12.88
N CYS A 479 29.43 22.97 -11.87
CA CYS A 479 28.46 21.88 -11.99
C CYS A 479 27.47 21.84 -10.81
N PRO A 480 26.54 22.82 -10.71
CA PRO A 480 25.78 23.07 -9.49
C PRO A 480 24.76 21.96 -9.16
N ALA A 481 24.06 21.38 -10.14
CA ALA A 481 23.13 20.28 -9.86
C ALA A 481 23.85 18.99 -9.43
N TYR A 482 24.98 18.68 -10.07
CA TYR A 482 25.84 17.56 -9.66
C TYR A 482 26.35 17.75 -8.23
N SER A 483 26.88 18.93 -7.89
CA SER A 483 27.47 19.17 -6.56
C SER A 483 26.43 19.19 -5.44
N VAL A 484 25.18 19.62 -5.71
CA VAL A 484 24.05 19.44 -4.78
C VAL A 484 23.80 17.96 -4.47
N SER A 485 23.83 17.11 -5.50
CA SER A 485 23.69 15.66 -5.35
C SER A 485 24.88 15.04 -4.63
N GLU A 486 26.11 15.46 -4.95
CA GLU A 486 27.33 15.04 -4.28
C GLU A 486 27.29 15.33 -2.78
N ILE A 487 26.95 16.56 -2.38
CA ILE A 487 26.82 16.98 -0.97
C ILE A 487 25.87 16.06 -0.19
N PHE A 488 24.75 15.67 -0.83
CA PHE A 488 23.75 14.77 -0.27
C PHE A 488 24.28 13.34 -0.14
N PHE A 489 24.76 12.73 -1.22
CA PHE A 489 25.23 11.34 -1.18
C PHE A 489 26.52 11.18 -0.36
N ASP A 490 27.40 12.17 -0.32
CA ASP A 490 28.55 12.16 0.57
C ASP A 490 28.13 12.09 2.04
N ALA A 491 27.04 12.78 2.43
CA ALA A 491 26.48 12.68 3.78
C ALA A 491 25.81 11.33 4.05
N VAL A 492 25.24 10.67 3.02
CA VAL A 492 24.75 9.28 3.16
C VAL A 492 25.94 8.33 3.40
N VAL A 493 27.04 8.50 2.68
CA VAL A 493 28.28 7.71 2.84
C VAL A 493 28.90 7.93 4.21
N ASP A 494 29.01 9.18 4.68
CA ASP A 494 29.44 9.51 6.05
C ASP A 494 28.54 8.88 7.10
N GLY A 495 27.23 8.89 6.84
CA GLY A 495 26.24 8.34 7.76
C GLY A 495 26.37 6.83 7.90
N LEU A 496 26.54 6.10 6.78
CA LEU A 496 26.79 4.66 6.80
C LEU A 496 28.16 4.31 7.40
N LEU A 497 29.21 5.11 7.15
CA LEU A 497 30.51 4.95 7.81
C LEU A 497 30.43 5.16 9.33
N SER A 498 29.67 6.16 9.77
CA SER A 498 29.49 6.49 11.19
C SER A 498 28.63 5.46 11.93
N LEU A 499 27.63 4.89 11.24
CA LEU A 499 26.74 3.88 11.80
C LEU A 499 27.35 2.47 11.73
N ASN A 500 28.07 2.11 10.66
CA ASN A 500 28.78 0.82 10.49
C ASN A 500 27.92 -0.38 10.98
N ASP A 501 28.43 -1.20 11.90
CA ASP A 501 27.75 -2.37 12.49
C ASP A 501 26.46 -2.05 13.31
N HIS A 502 26.08 -0.78 13.44
CA HIS A 502 24.85 -0.36 14.12
C HIS A 502 23.62 -0.30 13.20
N ILE A 503 23.76 -0.30 11.87
CA ILE A 503 22.63 -0.25 10.93
C ILE A 503 22.50 -1.51 10.07
N LYS A 504 21.25 -1.97 9.91
CA LYS A 504 20.84 -2.95 8.91
C LYS A 504 19.77 -2.34 7.99
N ILE A 505 19.97 -2.42 6.67
CA ILE A 505 19.01 -2.05 5.63
C ILE A 505 18.52 -3.33 4.97
N GLU A 506 17.20 -3.51 4.91
CA GLU A 506 16.49 -4.63 4.30
C GLU A 506 15.66 -4.14 3.11
N LEU A 507 15.79 -4.82 1.98
CA LEU A 507 15.01 -4.60 0.77
C LEU A 507 13.98 -5.72 0.60
N LEU A 508 12.70 -5.36 0.66
CA LEU A 508 11.56 -6.29 0.64
C LEU A 508 10.58 -5.93 -0.48
N GLN A 509 10.46 -6.79 -1.48
CA GLN A 509 9.41 -6.67 -2.48
C GLN A 509 8.12 -7.29 -1.91
N GLY A 510 7.02 -6.54 -1.91
CA GLY A 510 5.72 -7.09 -1.53
C GLY A 510 4.67 -6.01 -1.33
N ASP A 511 3.41 -6.44 -1.23
CA ASP A 511 2.34 -5.55 -0.81
C ASP A 511 2.46 -5.26 0.70
N ILE A 512 2.39 -3.99 1.07
CA ILE A 512 2.60 -3.55 2.45
C ILE A 512 1.61 -4.16 3.46
N SER A 513 0.32 -4.35 3.13
CA SER A 513 -0.59 -5.03 4.07
C SER A 513 -0.30 -6.51 4.15
N GLN A 514 0.00 -7.12 3.00
CA GLN A 514 0.23 -8.55 2.88
C GLN A 514 1.48 -8.97 3.66
N GLU A 515 2.59 -8.24 3.50
CA GLU A 515 3.83 -8.51 4.22
C GLU A 515 3.69 -8.24 5.72
N LEU A 516 3.02 -7.15 6.13
CA LEU A 516 2.79 -6.88 7.56
C LEU A 516 1.89 -7.93 8.22
N MET A 517 0.93 -8.49 7.47
CA MET A 517 0.12 -9.61 7.94
C MET A 517 0.93 -10.90 8.04
N LYS A 518 1.83 -11.19 7.08
CA LYS A 518 2.78 -12.33 7.20
C LYS A 518 3.67 -12.19 8.43
N MET A 519 4.24 -11.00 8.66
CA MET A 519 5.07 -10.69 9.82
C MET A 519 4.32 -10.91 11.13
N ALA A 520 3.07 -10.44 11.22
CA ALA A 520 2.26 -10.54 12.43
C ALA A 520 1.83 -11.98 12.76
N HIS A 521 1.72 -12.84 11.75
CA HIS A 521 1.45 -14.27 11.94
C HIS A 521 2.72 -15.14 12.05
N GLY A 522 3.91 -14.57 11.83
CA GLY A 522 5.19 -15.28 11.89
C GLY A 522 5.41 -16.25 10.73
N ILE A 523 4.84 -15.94 9.55
CA ILE A 523 4.87 -16.79 8.34
C ILE A 523 5.61 -16.13 7.17
N ASP A 524 6.26 -14.99 7.42
CA ASP A 524 7.14 -14.33 6.46
C ASP A 524 8.48 -15.06 6.33
N ASN A 525 9.13 -14.93 5.16
CA ASN A 525 10.42 -15.57 4.88
C ASN A 525 11.64 -14.75 5.34
N ARG A 526 11.48 -13.83 6.31
CA ARG A 526 12.59 -13.00 6.83
C ARG A 526 13.31 -13.75 7.96
N PRO A 527 14.62 -13.50 8.17
CA PRO A 527 15.37 -14.13 9.26
C PRO A 527 14.68 -14.03 10.65
N PRO A 528 14.81 -15.04 11.53
CA PRO A 528 14.15 -15.02 12.84
C PRO A 528 14.54 -13.82 13.72
N ASN A 529 15.76 -13.31 13.55
CA ASN A 529 16.28 -12.13 14.26
C ASN A 529 15.84 -10.78 13.66
N PHE A 530 15.12 -10.75 12.54
CA PHE A 530 14.64 -9.51 11.94
C PHE A 530 13.36 -9.01 12.63
N PRO A 531 13.19 -7.67 12.76
CA PRO A 531 12.09 -7.10 13.51
C PRO A 531 10.75 -7.28 12.78
N ARG A 532 9.79 -7.91 13.47
CA ARG A 532 8.38 -8.03 13.05
C ARG A 532 7.47 -6.99 13.72
N THR A 533 8.07 -6.11 14.51
CA THR A 533 7.48 -4.92 15.12
C THR A 533 8.34 -3.71 14.75
N PHE A 534 7.72 -2.55 14.50
CA PHE A 534 8.42 -1.34 14.08
C PHE A 534 8.26 -0.22 15.12
N THR A 535 9.33 0.53 15.34
CA THR A 535 9.34 1.77 16.14
C THR A 535 8.60 2.90 15.41
N ARG A 536 8.80 3.00 14.09
CA ARG A 536 8.14 3.98 13.20
C ARG A 536 7.77 3.35 11.86
N MET A 537 6.69 3.81 11.23
CA MET A 537 6.24 3.32 9.92
C MET A 537 5.86 4.47 8.98
N TRP A 538 6.70 4.70 7.97
CA TRP A 538 6.46 5.65 6.89
C TRP A 538 5.66 5.00 5.77
N LEU A 539 4.34 5.15 5.79
CA LEU A 539 3.46 4.69 4.72
C LEU A 539 2.94 5.92 3.96
N SER A 540 3.87 6.66 3.34
CA SER A 540 3.74 8.08 2.96
C SER A 540 3.42 8.99 4.17
N ASN A 541 4.47 9.35 4.92
CA ASN A 541 4.48 10.13 6.18
C ASN A 541 3.66 9.47 7.31
N PRO A 542 4.23 8.93 8.43
CA PRO A 542 5.13 9.70 9.31
C PRO A 542 5.95 8.90 10.41
N ASP A 543 5.47 8.81 11.68
CA ASP A 543 6.21 9.05 12.94
C ASP A 543 6.35 7.85 13.92
N ALA A 544 6.35 8.02 15.27
CA ALA A 544 6.29 6.97 16.32
C ALA A 544 4.87 6.36 16.42
N SER A 545 4.40 6.05 15.24
CA SER A 545 3.04 5.92 14.79
C SER A 545 3.08 5.20 13.44
N VAL A 546 1.92 4.76 12.96
CA VAL A 546 1.73 4.57 11.52
C VAL A 546 0.90 5.74 11.05
N ALA A 547 1.08 6.18 9.80
CA ALA A 547 0.13 7.08 9.15
C ALA A 547 0.42 7.30 7.66
N ALA A 548 -0.34 8.22 7.10
CA ALA A 548 -0.55 8.49 5.69
C ALA A 548 -0.70 10.00 5.45
N ASN A 549 -0.70 10.39 4.19
CA ASN A 549 -1.31 11.65 3.72
C ASN A 549 -2.65 11.38 3.00
N CYS A 550 -3.27 12.41 2.43
CA CYS A 550 -4.55 12.32 1.71
C CYS A 550 -4.53 12.91 0.28
N LEU A 551 -3.45 12.69 -0.48
CA LEU A 551 -3.15 13.37 -1.75
C LEU A 551 -4.23 13.37 -2.86
N LEU A 552 -5.08 12.33 -2.99
CA LEU A 552 -6.02 12.17 -4.11
C LEU A 552 -7.38 12.87 -3.94
N ASN A 553 -7.71 13.26 -2.71
CA ASN A 553 -9.00 13.84 -2.39
C ASN A 553 -8.98 14.75 -1.14
N PRO A 554 -7.90 15.51 -0.89
CA PRO A 554 -7.77 16.30 0.34
C PRO A 554 -8.84 17.40 0.42
N SER A 555 -9.26 17.92 -0.74
CA SER A 555 -10.33 18.92 -0.90
C SER A 555 -11.74 18.41 -0.60
N LEU A 556 -11.98 17.09 -0.50
CA LEU A 556 -13.29 16.57 -0.04
C LEU A 556 -13.50 16.74 1.46
N TRP A 557 -12.41 16.80 2.23
CA TRP A 557 -12.47 16.85 3.68
C TRP A 557 -12.35 18.31 4.11
N LYS A 558 -13.51 18.99 4.20
CA LYS A 558 -13.65 20.35 4.73
C LYS A 558 -12.88 20.49 6.04
N ASP A 559 -11.78 21.25 6.02
CA ASP A 559 -10.76 21.67 7.03
C ASP A 559 -10.43 20.82 8.27
N SER A 560 -11.23 19.84 8.68
CA SER A 560 -10.99 18.92 9.79
C SER A 560 -10.59 17.53 9.30
N GLY A 561 -9.58 16.95 9.95
CA GLY A 561 -9.24 15.54 9.77
C GLY A 561 -10.31 14.58 10.30
N ASP A 562 -11.25 15.04 11.13
CA ASP A 562 -12.34 14.20 11.65
C ASP A 562 -13.22 13.62 10.55
N ASN A 563 -13.52 14.39 9.49
CA ASN A 563 -14.30 13.90 8.34
C ASN A 563 -13.55 12.78 7.60
N LEU A 564 -12.24 12.95 7.43
CA LEU A 564 -11.32 12.00 6.81
C LEU A 564 -11.19 10.71 7.64
N ILE A 565 -11.01 10.84 8.96
CA ILE A 565 -11.01 9.71 9.90
C ILE A 565 -12.35 8.98 9.87
N TYR A 566 -13.47 9.69 9.99
CA TYR A 566 -14.80 9.07 10.04
C TYR A 566 -15.14 8.35 8.74
N ASN A 567 -14.88 8.96 7.58
CA ASN A 567 -15.19 8.38 6.28
C ASN A 567 -14.52 7.00 6.07
N TYR A 568 -13.32 6.84 6.62
CA TYR A 568 -12.57 5.61 6.48
C TYR A 568 -12.73 4.65 7.66
N SER A 569 -12.84 5.12 8.90
CA SER A 569 -12.94 4.29 10.13
C SER A 569 -14.37 4.00 10.61
N LEU A 570 -15.35 4.80 10.18
CA LEU A 570 -16.73 4.87 10.68
C LEU A 570 -16.84 5.19 12.18
N LEU A 571 -15.82 5.87 12.73
CA LEU A 571 -15.71 6.33 14.11
C LEU A 571 -15.27 7.79 14.14
N ASN A 572 -15.72 8.57 15.13
CA ASN A 572 -15.12 9.88 15.37
C ASN A 572 -13.78 9.75 16.13
N GLY A 573 -12.97 10.82 16.15
CA GLY A 573 -11.64 10.79 16.78
C GLY A 573 -11.63 10.44 18.27
N LYS A 574 -12.72 10.69 18.99
CA LYS A 574 -12.87 10.34 20.43
C LYS A 574 -13.15 8.86 20.64
N GLU A 575 -13.96 8.26 19.77
CA GLU A 575 -14.29 6.83 19.80
C GLU A 575 -13.14 5.95 19.34
N PHE A 576 -12.36 6.42 18.37
CA PHE A 576 -11.32 5.66 17.68
C PHE A 576 -10.45 4.78 18.61
N ALA A 577 -10.01 5.32 19.74
CA ALA A 577 -9.17 4.62 20.72
C ALA A 577 -9.88 3.60 21.61
N ARG A 578 -11.22 3.55 21.59
CA ARG A 578 -12.04 2.53 22.24
C ARG A 578 -12.18 1.27 21.38
N PHE A 579 -12.04 1.39 20.06
CA PHE A 579 -12.22 0.28 19.11
C PHE A 579 -10.89 -0.30 18.61
N PHE A 580 -9.94 0.53 18.18
CA PHE A 580 -8.69 0.06 17.57
C PHE A 580 -7.52 -0.12 18.54
N GLY A 581 -7.64 0.36 19.78
CA GLY A 581 -6.55 0.27 20.76
C GLY A 581 -5.38 1.23 20.50
N CYS A 582 -5.46 2.11 19.50
CA CYS A 582 -4.53 3.19 19.19
C CYS A 582 -5.26 4.54 19.19
N HIS A 583 -4.55 5.67 19.14
CA HIS A 583 -5.16 7.00 19.13
C HIS A 583 -4.57 7.88 18.03
N ILE A 584 -5.39 8.81 17.53
CA ILE A 584 -4.96 9.84 16.58
C ILE A 584 -4.09 10.84 17.35
N VAL A 585 -2.90 11.11 16.81
CA VAL A 585 -1.96 12.13 17.27
C VAL A 585 -2.15 13.41 16.45
N ALA A 586 -2.32 13.26 15.13
CA ALA A 586 -2.64 14.35 14.21
C ALA A 586 -3.56 13.83 13.09
N SER A 587 -4.41 14.70 12.56
CA SER A 587 -5.21 14.42 11.37
C SER A 587 -5.56 15.73 10.69
N GLY A 588 -4.91 16.01 9.56
CA GLY A 588 -5.29 17.09 8.66
C GLY A 588 -5.57 16.52 7.26
N PRO A 589 -6.56 17.05 6.51
CA PRO A 589 -6.80 16.68 5.12
C PRO A 589 -5.58 16.86 4.21
N TRP A 590 -4.75 17.85 4.55
CA TRP A 590 -3.56 18.24 3.82
C TRP A 590 -2.25 17.94 4.59
N ASP A 591 -2.34 17.39 5.81
CA ASP A 591 -1.22 17.04 6.68
C ASP A 591 -1.05 15.49 6.73
N ALA A 592 -0.07 15.00 7.49
CA ALA A 592 0.01 13.60 7.88
C ALA A 592 -1.07 13.23 8.93
N ILE A 593 -1.56 11.99 8.88
CA ILE A 593 -2.70 11.49 9.70
C ILE A 593 -2.23 10.56 10.83
N GLU A 594 -1.35 11.03 11.71
CA GLU A 594 -0.60 10.24 12.72
C GLU A 594 -1.44 9.39 13.70
N PHE A 595 -1.09 8.10 13.88
CA PHE A 595 -1.71 7.19 14.87
C PHE A 595 -0.72 6.48 15.81
N SER A 596 -0.80 6.70 17.12
CA SER A 596 0.08 6.04 18.11
C SER A 596 -0.65 4.95 18.91
N ALA A 597 0.02 3.81 19.14
CA ALA A 597 -0.55 2.66 19.86
C ALA A 597 -0.76 2.93 21.37
N LYS A 598 -1.73 2.25 21.98
CA LYS A 598 -1.84 2.12 23.44
C LYS A 598 -1.46 0.70 23.87
N PRO A 599 -1.08 0.46 25.14
CA PRO A 599 -0.83 -0.89 25.63
C PRO A 599 -2.02 -1.83 25.39
N LEU A 600 -1.72 -3.03 24.89
CA LEU A 600 -2.68 -4.08 24.58
C LEU A 600 -2.35 -5.35 25.39
N PRO A 601 -3.35 -6.13 25.81
CA PRO A 601 -4.78 -5.91 25.64
C PRO A 601 -5.31 -4.81 26.58
N ARG A 602 -6.32 -4.07 26.12
CA ARG A 602 -6.96 -3.00 26.88
C ARG A 602 -7.93 -3.56 27.94
N PRO A 603 -8.11 -2.87 29.08
CA PRO A 603 -9.19 -3.17 30.01
C PRO A 603 -10.56 -2.96 29.33
N LEU A 604 -11.50 -3.89 29.55
CA LEU A 604 -12.80 -3.90 28.86
C LEU A 604 -13.63 -2.63 29.16
N SER A 605 -13.50 -2.08 30.37
CA SER A 605 -14.08 -0.80 30.77
C SER A 605 -13.57 0.42 29.98
N THR A 606 -12.50 0.27 29.19
CA THR A 606 -11.94 1.33 28.33
C THR A 606 -12.20 1.10 26.84
N LEU A 607 -12.95 0.05 26.49
CA LEU A 607 -13.31 -0.31 25.11
C LEU A 607 -14.77 0.13 24.81
N ALA A 608 -15.25 -0.19 23.61
CA ALA A 608 -16.68 -0.13 23.31
C ALA A 608 -17.46 -1.24 24.03
N THR A 609 -18.74 -1.03 24.33
CA THR A 609 -19.64 -2.11 24.78
C THR A 609 -19.87 -3.13 23.67
N ARG A 610 -20.54 -4.24 23.99
CA ARG A 610 -20.90 -5.27 23.01
C ARG A 610 -21.81 -4.71 21.92
N GLU A 611 -22.76 -3.88 22.32
CA GLU A 611 -23.77 -3.26 21.48
C GLU A 611 -23.12 -2.25 20.52
N GLU A 612 -22.29 -1.34 21.06
CA GLU A 612 -21.49 -0.41 20.25
C GLU A 612 -20.57 -1.14 19.25
N LEU A 613 -19.90 -2.21 19.69
CA LEU A 613 -19.04 -3.03 18.84
C LEU A 613 -19.82 -3.68 17.69
N ILE A 614 -20.96 -4.30 17.97
CA ILE A 614 -21.78 -5.00 16.96
C ILE A 614 -22.35 -4.01 15.94
N VAL A 615 -22.82 -2.84 16.37
CA VAL A 615 -23.30 -1.76 15.48
C VAL A 615 -22.17 -1.28 14.56
N TRP A 616 -20.99 -1.00 15.12
CA TRP A 616 -19.84 -0.58 14.32
C TRP A 616 -19.36 -1.66 13.35
N LEU A 617 -19.20 -2.91 13.81
CA LEU A 617 -18.84 -4.05 12.94
C LEU A 617 -19.83 -4.23 11.79
N THR A 618 -21.12 -4.01 12.03
CA THR A 618 -22.16 -4.07 11.00
C THR A 618 -22.02 -2.94 9.97
N ARG A 619 -21.79 -1.70 10.42
CA ARG A 619 -21.49 -0.57 9.51
C ARG A 619 -20.25 -0.84 8.66
N VAL A 620 -19.21 -1.41 9.25
CA VAL A 620 -17.94 -1.78 8.60
C VAL A 620 -18.12 -2.89 7.58
N PHE A 621 -18.84 -3.97 7.95
CA PHE A 621 -19.19 -5.07 7.06
C PHE A 621 -19.90 -4.51 5.82
N ILE A 622 -20.98 -3.75 6.02
CA ILE A 622 -21.81 -3.19 4.95
C ILE A 622 -20.99 -2.24 4.07
N THR A 623 -20.18 -1.36 4.65
CA THR A 623 -19.27 -0.47 3.90
C THR A 623 -18.16 -1.22 3.14
N THR A 624 -17.87 -2.46 3.52
CA THR A 624 -16.89 -3.33 2.83
C THR A 624 -17.53 -4.02 1.63
N ILE A 625 -18.74 -4.56 1.77
CA ILE A 625 -19.46 -5.25 0.68
C ILE A 625 -20.16 -4.29 -0.30
N LEU A 626 -20.66 -3.17 0.23
CA LEU A 626 -21.39 -2.11 -0.46
C LEU A 626 -20.77 -0.76 -0.08
N PRO A 627 -19.64 -0.37 -0.71
CA PRO A 627 -19.09 0.95 -0.52
C PRO A 627 -20.12 2.03 -0.93
N PRO A 628 -20.00 3.25 -0.36
CA PRO A 628 -20.83 4.36 -0.77
C PRO A 628 -20.63 4.70 -2.24
N GLU A 629 -21.64 5.36 -2.81
CA GLU A 629 -21.58 5.84 -4.17
C GLU A 629 -20.47 6.92 -4.31
N PRO A 630 -19.49 6.77 -5.23
CA PRO A 630 -18.52 7.83 -5.49
C PRO A 630 -19.21 9.08 -6.06
N PRO A 631 -18.63 10.28 -5.84
CA PRO A 631 -19.22 11.51 -6.36
C PRO A 631 -19.37 11.40 -7.88
N ASN A 632 -20.42 12.00 -8.44
CA ASN A 632 -20.80 11.79 -9.84
C ASN A 632 -19.57 11.97 -10.76
N PRO A 633 -19.10 10.90 -11.43
CA PRO A 633 -17.80 10.92 -12.11
C PRO A 633 -17.77 11.80 -13.36
N ARG A 634 -18.91 12.37 -13.78
CA ARG A 634 -18.96 13.44 -14.78
C ARG A 634 -18.63 14.83 -14.23
N LYS A 635 -18.55 15.00 -12.90
CA LYS A 635 -18.28 16.29 -12.22
C LYS A 635 -16.96 16.33 -11.46
N GLU A 636 -16.50 15.22 -10.88
CA GLU A 636 -15.41 15.22 -9.88
C GLU A 636 -14.27 14.21 -10.22
N LEU A 637 -13.67 14.36 -11.41
CA LEU A 637 -12.58 13.48 -11.87
C LEU A 637 -11.30 13.53 -11.00
N LEU A 638 -11.13 14.59 -10.20
CA LEU A 638 -9.91 14.92 -9.42
C LEU A 638 -10.00 14.56 -7.93
N CYS A 639 -11.13 14.05 -7.44
CA CYS A 639 -11.40 13.87 -6.01
C CYS A 639 -11.95 12.47 -5.72
N ARG A 640 -11.12 11.42 -5.78
CA ARG A 640 -11.62 10.02 -5.70
C ARG A 640 -11.42 9.38 -4.33
N VAL A 641 -12.52 9.08 -3.64
CA VAL A 641 -12.54 8.18 -2.48
C VAL A 641 -12.53 6.72 -2.95
N ARG A 642 -11.49 5.94 -2.63
CA ARG A 642 -11.32 4.55 -3.10
C ARG A 642 -11.67 3.53 -2.00
N TYR A 643 -12.32 2.42 -2.35
CA TYR A 643 -12.80 1.38 -1.42
C TYR A 643 -12.19 0.00 -1.74
N PRO A 644 -10.87 -0.20 -1.49
CA PRO A 644 -10.12 -1.38 -1.96
C PRO A 644 -10.52 -2.69 -1.27
N ASN A 645 -10.90 -2.64 0.01
CA ASN A 645 -10.98 -3.81 0.88
C ASN A 645 -12.11 -4.77 0.52
N ASN A 646 -11.82 -6.07 0.62
CA ASN A 646 -12.79 -7.16 0.49
C ASN A 646 -13.04 -7.86 1.85
N LEU A 647 -13.79 -8.97 1.83
CA LEU A 647 -14.14 -9.70 3.05
C LEU A 647 -12.95 -10.36 3.78
N THR A 648 -11.82 -10.60 3.12
CA THR A 648 -10.58 -11.05 3.80
C THR A 648 -10.11 -9.99 4.80
N ALA A 649 -10.12 -8.71 4.40
CA ALA A 649 -9.75 -7.61 5.28
C ALA A 649 -10.74 -7.43 6.45
N PHE A 650 -12.02 -7.75 6.25
CA PHE A 650 -13.01 -7.77 7.32
C PHE A 650 -12.76 -8.91 8.31
N LEU A 651 -12.52 -10.14 7.84
CA LEU A 651 -12.20 -11.27 8.73
C LEU A 651 -10.90 -11.01 9.51
N GLY A 652 -9.89 -10.40 8.88
CA GLY A 652 -8.66 -9.97 9.55
C GLY A 652 -8.89 -8.98 10.70
N LEU A 653 -9.91 -8.12 10.60
CA LEU A 653 -10.32 -7.26 11.72
C LEU A 653 -10.91 -8.09 12.85
N LEU A 654 -11.85 -9.00 12.55
CA LEU A 654 -12.48 -9.87 13.55
C LEU A 654 -11.43 -10.70 14.31
N MET A 655 -10.43 -11.23 13.60
CA MET A 655 -9.30 -11.96 14.18
C MET A 655 -8.41 -11.07 15.09
N ARG A 656 -8.36 -9.76 14.86
CA ARG A 656 -7.50 -8.84 15.65
C ARG A 656 -8.15 -8.31 16.93
N LEU A 657 -9.47 -8.20 16.97
CA LEU A 657 -10.22 -7.66 18.13
C LEU A 657 -9.93 -8.37 19.48
N PRO A 658 -9.74 -9.71 19.56
CA PRO A 658 -9.39 -10.40 20.81
C PRO A 658 -8.11 -9.86 21.44
N ALA A 659 -7.07 -9.66 20.63
CA ALA A 659 -5.80 -9.12 21.08
C ALA A 659 -5.83 -7.59 21.26
N ILE A 660 -6.96 -6.90 21.00
CA ILE A 660 -7.21 -5.53 21.47
C ILE A 660 -7.79 -5.56 22.90
N GLY A 661 -8.47 -6.66 23.27
CA GLY A 661 -9.04 -6.90 24.60
C GLY A 661 -10.53 -7.24 24.61
N TYR A 662 -11.18 -7.21 23.44
CA TYR A 662 -12.59 -7.58 23.27
C TYR A 662 -12.80 -9.08 23.52
N PRO A 663 -13.91 -9.50 24.14
CA PRO A 663 -14.18 -10.92 24.39
C PRO A 663 -14.38 -11.72 23.07
N PRO A 664 -13.59 -12.78 22.82
CA PRO A 664 -13.79 -13.70 21.69
C PRO A 664 -15.23 -14.14 21.42
N HIS A 665 -16.04 -14.37 22.46
CA HIS A 665 -17.42 -14.81 22.29
C HIS A 665 -18.35 -13.75 21.69
N TRP A 666 -18.11 -12.45 21.90
CA TRP A 666 -18.91 -11.41 21.22
C TRP A 666 -18.71 -11.44 19.70
N ILE A 667 -17.49 -11.79 19.28
CA ILE A 667 -17.08 -11.83 17.87
C ILE A 667 -17.61 -13.11 17.21
N SER A 668 -17.50 -14.26 17.90
CA SER A 668 -18.11 -15.53 17.45
C SER A 668 -19.63 -15.44 17.33
N GLU A 669 -20.33 -14.93 18.36
CA GLU A 669 -21.79 -14.76 18.33
C GLU A 669 -22.23 -13.87 17.14
N TYR A 670 -21.53 -12.76 16.93
CA TYR A 670 -21.77 -11.87 15.78
C TYR A 670 -21.49 -12.56 14.44
N LEU A 671 -20.38 -13.30 14.34
CA LEU A 671 -20.00 -14.00 13.11
C LEU A 671 -20.96 -15.14 12.75
N ASN A 672 -21.40 -15.93 13.73
CA ASN A 672 -22.45 -16.94 13.51
C ASN A 672 -23.78 -16.29 13.08
N THR A 673 -24.14 -15.12 13.65
CA THR A 673 -25.33 -14.36 13.22
C THR A 673 -25.25 -13.94 11.74
N LEU A 674 -24.06 -13.62 11.21
CA LEU A 674 -23.85 -13.38 9.78
C LEU A 674 -24.00 -14.66 8.94
N LEU A 675 -23.43 -15.79 9.40
CA LEU A 675 -23.42 -17.06 8.67
C LEU A 675 -24.78 -17.76 8.62
N ASP A 676 -25.60 -17.56 9.65
CA ASP A 676 -26.99 -18.03 9.68
C ASP A 676 -27.96 -17.11 8.90
N ASP A 677 -27.44 -16.05 8.24
CA ASP A 677 -28.23 -15.03 7.52
C ASP A 677 -29.32 -14.37 8.39
N ASN A 678 -29.01 -14.24 9.69
CA ASN A 678 -29.90 -13.73 10.75
C ASN A 678 -29.59 -12.28 11.17
N LEU A 679 -28.67 -11.60 10.46
CA LEU A 679 -28.36 -10.18 10.72
C LEU A 679 -29.56 -9.29 10.34
N ILE A 680 -30.31 -8.85 11.35
CA ILE A 680 -31.33 -7.81 11.21
C ILE A 680 -30.72 -6.48 11.63
N THR A 681 -30.80 -5.47 10.76
CA THR A 681 -30.35 -4.11 11.07
C THR A 681 -31.27 -3.05 10.45
N ASP A 682 -31.51 -1.98 11.20
CA ASP A 682 -32.40 -0.83 10.91
C ASP A 682 -31.73 0.27 10.09
N LEU A 683 -30.44 0.11 9.90
CA LEU A 683 -29.52 0.91 9.13
C LEU A 683 -29.98 1.03 7.62
N VAL A 684 -29.46 1.93 6.74
CA VAL A 684 -29.77 2.19 5.29
C VAL A 684 -28.52 2.73 4.52
N PRO A 685 -27.85 2.03 3.56
CA PRO A 685 -26.48 2.34 3.09
C PRO A 685 -26.25 3.77 2.62
N TYR A 686 -25.07 4.33 2.88
CA TYR A 686 -24.80 5.69 2.45
C TYR A 686 -24.71 5.82 0.91
N ARG A 687 -25.60 6.62 0.34
CA ARG A 687 -25.69 6.93 -1.10
C ARG A 687 -25.58 8.43 -1.43
N GLY A 688 -25.27 9.27 -0.44
CA GLY A 688 -25.10 10.71 -0.64
C GLY A 688 -23.71 11.09 -1.16
N LYS A 689 -23.47 12.41 -1.31
CA LYS A 689 -22.17 12.97 -1.71
C LYS A 689 -21.18 12.90 -0.53
N PHE A 690 -19.92 12.57 -0.78
CA PHE A 690 -18.88 12.61 0.25
C PHE A 690 -18.69 14.02 0.85
N PRO A 691 -18.27 14.13 2.14
CA PRO A 691 -17.99 13.06 3.09
C PRO A 691 -19.26 12.40 3.67
N ILE A 692 -19.15 11.14 4.15
CA ILE A 692 -20.26 10.46 4.86
C ILE A 692 -20.62 11.28 6.12
N PRO A 693 -21.87 11.74 6.31
CA PRO A 693 -22.30 12.43 7.52
C PRO A 693 -22.29 11.53 8.75
N LEU A 694 -22.03 12.11 9.92
CA LEU A 694 -21.90 11.40 11.20
C LEU A 694 -23.17 10.66 11.66
N SER A 695 -24.33 11.03 11.12
CA SER A 695 -25.67 10.62 11.58
C SER A 695 -26.30 9.48 10.77
N GLU A 696 -25.67 9.00 9.71
CA GLU A 696 -26.34 8.14 8.75
C GLU A 696 -26.44 6.67 9.19
N PRO A 697 -27.61 6.02 9.01
CA PRO A 697 -27.74 4.58 9.05
C PRO A 697 -27.01 3.89 7.85
N ALA A 698 -26.86 2.56 7.82
CA ALA A 698 -26.27 1.69 6.75
C ALA A 698 -26.77 0.17 6.65
N ARG A 699 -27.72 -0.24 5.78
CA ARG A 699 -28.39 -1.61 5.74
C ARG A 699 -27.75 -2.62 4.80
N CYS A 700 -28.12 -3.88 4.93
CA CYS A 700 -27.93 -4.86 3.86
C CYS A 700 -28.70 -6.14 4.18
N ALA A 701 -29.06 -6.92 3.16
CA ALA A 701 -29.22 -8.36 3.31
C ALA A 701 -27.84 -9.01 3.04
N PRO A 702 -27.24 -9.78 3.97
CA PRO A 702 -25.88 -10.28 3.78
C PRO A 702 -25.78 -11.48 2.83
N PHE A 703 -26.89 -12.19 2.53
CA PHE A 703 -26.88 -13.43 1.74
C PHE A 703 -26.08 -13.43 0.43
N PRO A 704 -25.96 -12.35 -0.38
CA PRO A 704 -25.21 -12.44 -1.63
C PRO A 704 -23.73 -12.77 -1.40
N TRP A 705 -23.17 -12.41 -0.24
CA TRP A 705 -21.77 -12.64 0.10
C TRP A 705 -21.54 -13.88 0.96
N LEU A 706 -22.60 -14.61 1.36
CA LEU A 706 -22.48 -15.74 2.28
C LEU A 706 -21.53 -16.83 1.74
N ALA A 707 -21.65 -17.18 0.45
CA ALA A 707 -20.79 -18.18 -0.19
C ALA A 707 -19.30 -17.77 -0.24
N GLU A 708 -19.01 -16.47 -0.41
CA GLU A 708 -17.65 -15.94 -0.28
C GLU A 708 -17.15 -16.07 1.16
N PHE A 709 -17.98 -15.67 2.11
CA PHE A 709 -17.59 -15.59 3.52
C PHE A 709 -17.38 -16.98 4.13
N GLU A 710 -18.25 -17.95 3.85
CA GLU A 710 -18.06 -19.37 4.18
C GLU A 710 -16.75 -19.91 3.55
N THR A 711 -16.46 -19.55 2.30
CA THR A 711 -15.20 -19.97 1.63
C THR A 711 -13.96 -19.40 2.32
N ILE A 712 -13.94 -18.10 2.64
CA ILE A 712 -12.81 -17.44 3.32
C ILE A 712 -12.58 -18.07 4.70
N ILE A 713 -13.66 -18.33 5.46
CA ILE A 713 -13.54 -18.89 6.80
C ILE A 713 -13.13 -20.37 6.74
N ALA A 714 -13.68 -21.17 5.83
CA ALA A 714 -13.28 -22.57 5.64
C ALA A 714 -11.78 -22.73 5.30
N LEU A 715 -11.20 -21.78 4.57
CA LEU A 715 -9.75 -21.75 4.28
C LEU A 715 -8.88 -21.34 5.48
N SER A 716 -9.48 -20.70 6.48
CA SER A 716 -8.81 -19.96 7.56
C SER A 716 -9.17 -20.44 8.97
N TYR A 717 -10.01 -21.48 9.10
CA TYR A 717 -10.73 -21.81 10.33
C TYR A 717 -9.81 -22.06 11.53
N GLU A 718 -8.76 -22.83 11.34
CA GLU A 718 -7.82 -23.21 12.39
C GLU A 718 -6.89 -22.05 12.79
N ALA A 719 -6.91 -20.94 12.03
CA ALA A 719 -6.25 -19.69 12.42
C ALA A 719 -7.13 -18.79 13.30
N LEU A 720 -8.44 -19.05 13.43
CA LEU A 720 -9.35 -18.20 14.18
C LEU A 720 -9.14 -18.32 15.71
N PRO A 721 -9.04 -17.19 16.44
CA PRO A 721 -8.91 -17.17 17.90
C PRO A 721 -10.23 -17.42 18.65
N PHE A 722 -11.27 -17.90 17.97
CA PHE A 722 -12.59 -18.25 18.48
C PHE A 722 -13.21 -19.35 17.60
N PRO A 723 -14.08 -20.21 18.15
CA PRO A 723 -14.85 -21.15 17.35
C PRO A 723 -15.88 -20.42 16.49
N VAL A 724 -16.32 -21.08 15.42
CA VAL A 724 -17.40 -20.67 14.52
C VAL A 724 -18.11 -21.94 14.07
N SER A 725 -19.44 -21.89 13.92
CA SER A 725 -20.18 -23.00 13.32
C SER A 725 -20.02 -22.97 11.80
N LEU A 726 -19.32 -23.96 11.24
CA LEU A 726 -19.05 -24.06 9.81
C LEU A 726 -19.86 -25.18 9.14
N ARG A 727 -20.30 -24.89 7.91
CA ARG A 727 -20.90 -25.87 6.99
C ARG A 727 -19.88 -26.44 6.00
N LEU A 728 -18.91 -25.63 5.58
CA LEU A 728 -17.82 -26.01 4.67
C LEU A 728 -16.51 -26.22 5.44
N ARG A 729 -15.76 -27.26 5.07
CA ARG A 729 -14.36 -27.47 5.46
C ARG A 729 -13.44 -27.02 4.33
N ARG A 730 -12.14 -26.90 4.66
CA ARG A 730 -11.09 -26.54 3.69
C ARG A 730 -11.11 -27.42 2.43
N ASP A 731 -11.25 -28.74 2.61
CA ASP A 731 -11.16 -29.70 1.52
C ASP A 731 -12.39 -29.67 0.59
N ASP A 732 -13.47 -29.02 1.02
CA ASP A 732 -14.68 -28.78 0.22
C ASP A 732 -14.51 -27.57 -0.72
N ILE A 733 -13.39 -26.83 -0.64
CA ILE A 733 -13.14 -25.62 -1.44
C ILE A 733 -12.34 -25.94 -2.71
N GLY A 734 -12.98 -25.72 -3.87
CA GLY A 734 -12.34 -25.83 -5.18
C GLY A 734 -11.82 -24.50 -5.71
N THR A 735 -10.88 -24.59 -6.66
CA THR A 735 -10.40 -23.45 -7.44
C THR A 735 -10.96 -23.52 -8.85
N TYR A 736 -11.54 -22.42 -9.33
CA TYR A 736 -12.32 -22.36 -10.55
C TYR A 736 -11.83 -21.26 -11.48
N GLU A 737 -11.86 -21.53 -12.78
CA GLU A 737 -11.36 -20.62 -13.80
C GLU A 737 -12.30 -20.52 -15.01
N ALA A 738 -12.44 -19.30 -15.54
CA ALA A 738 -13.20 -19.01 -16.75
C ALA A 738 -12.43 -18.03 -17.65
N PRO A 739 -12.54 -18.15 -18.99
CA PRO A 739 -11.89 -17.23 -19.92
C PRO A 739 -12.48 -15.82 -19.77
N LEU A 740 -11.63 -14.81 -19.91
CA LEU A 740 -11.97 -13.39 -19.82
C LEU A 740 -11.20 -12.60 -20.90
N SER A 741 -11.91 -11.84 -21.71
CA SER A 741 -11.37 -11.06 -22.83
C SER A 741 -11.49 -9.57 -22.60
N ILE A 742 -10.60 -8.77 -23.21
CA ILE A 742 -10.74 -7.31 -23.28
C ILE A 742 -12.11 -6.85 -23.81
N LYS A 743 -12.73 -7.64 -24.69
CA LYS A 743 -14.07 -7.36 -25.26
C LYS A 743 -15.20 -7.45 -24.23
N ASP A 744 -14.96 -8.12 -23.11
CA ASP A 744 -15.94 -8.37 -22.07
C ASP A 744 -16.10 -7.14 -21.16
N PHE A 745 -15.13 -6.23 -21.15
CA PHE A 745 -15.16 -5.03 -20.31
C PHE A 745 -16.07 -3.93 -20.87
N GLY A 746 -16.63 -3.15 -19.96
CA GLY A 746 -17.47 -2.00 -20.31
C GLY A 746 -16.68 -0.79 -20.82
N PRO A 747 -17.34 0.17 -21.48
CA PRO A 747 -16.68 1.31 -22.10
C PRO A 747 -15.98 2.24 -21.10
N LEU A 748 -16.43 2.37 -19.85
CA LEU A 748 -15.79 3.26 -18.87
C LEU A 748 -14.42 2.74 -18.46
N THR A 749 -14.31 1.42 -18.27
CA THR A 749 -13.04 0.73 -18.03
C THR A 749 -12.13 0.76 -19.26
N LEU A 750 -12.66 0.45 -20.45
CA LEU A 750 -11.85 0.43 -21.69
C LEU A 750 -11.38 1.82 -22.14
N MET A 751 -12.09 2.90 -21.79
CA MET A 751 -11.67 4.28 -22.06
C MET A 751 -10.72 4.86 -21.00
N GLU A 752 -10.33 4.07 -19.98
CA GLU A 752 -9.51 4.50 -18.83
C GLU A 752 -10.05 5.77 -18.13
N LYS A 753 -11.37 6.01 -18.19
CA LYS A 753 -12.03 7.19 -17.59
C LYS A 753 -11.95 7.22 -16.06
N PHE A 754 -11.67 6.07 -15.49
CA PHE A 754 -11.45 5.80 -14.08
C PHE A 754 -10.12 5.07 -13.98
N GLY A 755 -9.43 5.18 -12.84
CA GLY A 755 -8.14 4.53 -12.66
C GLY A 755 -8.26 3.03 -12.93
N ASN A 756 -7.55 2.52 -13.94
CA ASN A 756 -7.62 1.10 -14.26
C ASN A 756 -6.79 0.24 -13.30
N TYR A 757 -5.90 0.86 -12.53
CA TYR A 757 -5.23 0.30 -11.36
C TYR A 757 -6.09 0.34 -10.08
N ASP A 758 -7.33 0.87 -10.13
CA ASP A 758 -8.20 0.92 -8.96
C ASP A 758 -8.72 -0.48 -8.59
N PRO A 759 -8.50 -0.98 -7.35
CA PRO A 759 -8.99 -2.28 -6.89
C PRO A 759 -10.50 -2.21 -6.59
N VAL A 760 -11.32 -2.35 -7.63
CA VAL A 760 -12.78 -2.09 -7.57
C VAL A 760 -13.64 -3.19 -8.19
N PHE A 761 -13.07 -4.33 -8.57
CA PHE A 761 -13.82 -5.42 -9.21
C PHE A 761 -14.29 -6.50 -8.24
N SER A 762 -15.53 -6.92 -8.43
CA SER A 762 -16.13 -8.14 -7.91
C SER A 762 -16.72 -8.97 -9.07
N LEU A 763 -16.95 -10.26 -8.84
CA LEU A 763 -17.81 -11.07 -9.70
C LEU A 763 -19.21 -11.15 -9.11
N VAL A 764 -20.24 -11.00 -9.95
CA VAL A 764 -21.65 -11.21 -9.59
C VAL A 764 -22.16 -12.43 -10.34
N PHE A 765 -22.38 -13.50 -9.60
CA PHE A 765 -22.96 -14.76 -10.07
C PHE A 765 -24.47 -14.72 -9.90
N TYR A 766 -25.22 -15.27 -10.86
CA TYR A 766 -26.67 -15.32 -10.79
C TYR A 766 -27.25 -16.56 -11.50
N LYS A 767 -28.36 -17.06 -10.97
CA LYS A 767 -29.15 -18.16 -11.54
C LYS A 767 -29.91 -17.67 -12.76
N ARG A 768 -29.78 -18.35 -13.91
CA ARG A 768 -30.47 -17.92 -15.15
C ARG A 768 -31.97 -18.23 -15.11
N GLY A 769 -32.75 -17.46 -15.87
CA GLY A 769 -34.20 -17.63 -15.96
C GLY A 769 -35.00 -17.02 -14.82
N THR A 770 -34.35 -16.48 -13.78
CA THR A 770 -35.02 -15.80 -12.66
C THR A 770 -35.33 -14.33 -13.00
N LEU A 771 -36.17 -13.71 -12.16
CA LEU A 771 -36.40 -12.25 -12.24
C LEU A 771 -35.07 -11.49 -12.09
N VAL A 772 -34.20 -11.94 -11.19
CA VAL A 772 -32.90 -11.31 -10.91
C VAL A 772 -31.92 -11.45 -12.08
N ALA A 773 -31.96 -12.54 -12.84
CA ALA A 773 -31.23 -12.64 -14.11
C ALA A 773 -31.66 -11.56 -15.10
N SER A 774 -32.97 -11.39 -15.31
CA SER A 774 -33.51 -10.38 -16.24
C SER A 774 -33.18 -8.95 -15.81
N MET A 775 -33.06 -8.74 -14.50
CA MET A 775 -32.64 -7.52 -13.84
C MET A 775 -31.15 -7.22 -14.13
N ILE A 776 -30.24 -8.14 -13.84
CA ILE A 776 -28.80 -7.98 -14.09
C ILE A 776 -28.52 -7.77 -15.59
N GLN A 777 -29.20 -8.52 -16.46
CA GLN A 777 -29.04 -8.42 -17.92
C GLN A 777 -29.50 -7.08 -18.51
N ARG A 778 -30.39 -6.33 -17.85
CA ARG A 778 -30.83 -5.00 -18.30
C ARG A 778 -29.79 -3.90 -18.06
N THR A 779 -28.68 -4.21 -17.38
CA THR A 779 -27.53 -3.31 -17.17
C THR A 779 -27.90 -1.94 -16.55
N ASN A 780 -29.02 -1.86 -15.81
CA ASN A 780 -29.37 -0.62 -15.11
C ASN A 780 -28.65 -0.58 -13.74
N ARG A 781 -27.93 0.52 -13.50
CA ARG A 781 -27.28 0.89 -12.23
C ARG A 781 -28.15 0.61 -11.01
N ASP A 782 -29.41 1.03 -11.04
CA ASP A 782 -30.33 0.90 -9.91
C ASP A 782 -30.60 -0.56 -9.55
N THR A 783 -30.38 -1.48 -10.48
CA THR A 783 -30.84 -2.87 -10.34
C THR A 783 -29.96 -3.69 -9.40
N LEU A 784 -28.64 -3.54 -9.48
CA LEU A 784 -27.75 -4.18 -8.49
C LEU A 784 -27.93 -3.56 -7.10
N VAL A 785 -28.17 -2.25 -7.02
CA VAL A 785 -28.55 -1.56 -5.77
C VAL A 785 -29.82 -2.19 -5.17
N ASN A 786 -30.88 -2.39 -5.97
CA ASN A 786 -32.11 -3.04 -5.52
C ASN A 786 -31.90 -4.51 -5.08
N VAL A 787 -31.08 -5.29 -5.80
CA VAL A 787 -30.74 -6.69 -5.43
C VAL A 787 -30.05 -6.73 -4.07
N PHE A 788 -29.04 -5.88 -3.86
CA PHE A 788 -28.23 -5.86 -2.66
C PHE A 788 -28.93 -5.24 -1.43
N GLU A 789 -29.78 -4.22 -1.63
CA GLU A 789 -30.44 -3.50 -0.53
C GLU A 789 -31.81 -4.07 -0.14
N LYS A 790 -32.62 -4.51 -1.11
CA LYS A 790 -33.96 -5.07 -0.87
C LYS A 790 -33.96 -6.59 -0.71
N GLY A 791 -32.80 -7.23 -0.90
CA GLY A 791 -32.63 -8.67 -0.71
C GLY A 791 -33.38 -9.53 -1.73
N HIS A 792 -33.64 -9.02 -2.93
CA HIS A 792 -34.21 -9.82 -4.01
C HIS A 792 -33.20 -10.85 -4.52
N GLY A 793 -33.61 -12.10 -4.69
CA GLY A 793 -32.74 -13.18 -5.21
C GLY A 793 -31.97 -13.96 -4.14
N LYS A 794 -32.50 -14.13 -2.93
CA LYS A 794 -31.93 -15.04 -1.92
C LYS A 794 -31.84 -16.46 -2.49
N GLY A 795 -30.61 -16.99 -2.58
CA GLY A 795 -30.31 -18.27 -3.24
C GLY A 795 -30.27 -18.24 -4.77
N GLU A 796 -30.40 -17.05 -5.39
CA GLU A 796 -30.30 -16.84 -6.84
C GLU A 796 -29.12 -15.96 -7.26
N VAL A 797 -28.41 -15.34 -6.31
CA VAL A 797 -27.26 -14.45 -6.54
C VAL A 797 -26.16 -14.73 -5.52
N TYR A 798 -24.91 -14.74 -5.98
CA TYR A 798 -23.71 -14.67 -5.14
C TYR A 798 -22.75 -13.58 -5.64
N VAL A 799 -21.97 -12.98 -4.74
CA VAL A 799 -20.97 -11.96 -5.04
C VAL A 799 -19.63 -12.37 -4.44
N LEU A 800 -18.57 -12.31 -5.26
CA LEU A 800 -17.19 -12.52 -4.80
C LEU A 800 -16.34 -11.27 -5.04
N SER A 801 -15.70 -10.78 -3.98
CA SER A 801 -14.74 -9.69 -3.93
C SER A 801 -13.29 -10.15 -3.73
N VAL A 802 -13.08 -11.43 -3.41
CA VAL A 802 -11.78 -12.11 -3.32
C VAL A 802 -11.57 -12.95 -4.58
N LEU A 803 -10.69 -12.47 -5.46
CA LEU A 803 -10.31 -13.15 -6.70
C LEU A 803 -8.81 -13.48 -6.64
N GLU A 804 -8.42 -14.67 -7.08
CA GLU A 804 -7.00 -15.03 -7.18
C GLU A 804 -6.36 -14.28 -8.36
N GLN A 805 -6.99 -14.38 -9.53
CA GLN A 805 -6.56 -13.79 -10.79
C GLN A 805 -7.71 -13.05 -11.45
N PHE A 806 -7.46 -11.82 -11.88
CA PHE A 806 -8.37 -10.98 -12.67
C PHE A 806 -7.55 -9.87 -13.34
N GLY A 807 -7.95 -9.44 -14.53
CA GLY A 807 -7.34 -8.35 -15.28
C GLY A 807 -7.64 -8.47 -16.78
N ILE A 808 -7.71 -7.34 -17.49
CA ILE A 808 -8.01 -7.25 -18.94
C ILE A 808 -7.06 -8.11 -19.79
N THR A 809 -5.82 -8.20 -19.35
CA THR A 809 -4.66 -8.78 -20.04
C THR A 809 -4.40 -10.24 -19.65
N LYS A 810 -4.99 -10.73 -18.55
CA LYS A 810 -4.73 -12.07 -18.00
C LYS A 810 -5.37 -13.21 -18.81
N GLY A 811 -6.35 -12.91 -19.67
CA GLY A 811 -7.05 -13.92 -20.48
C GLY A 811 -8.02 -14.84 -19.72
N SER A 812 -7.96 -14.87 -18.39
CA SER A 812 -8.89 -15.61 -17.53
C SER A 812 -9.05 -14.98 -16.14
N VAL A 813 -10.19 -15.27 -15.52
CA VAL A 813 -10.49 -14.97 -14.12
C VAL A 813 -10.52 -16.26 -13.29
N ARG A 814 -9.95 -16.21 -12.09
CA ARG A 814 -9.85 -17.35 -11.16
C ARG A 814 -10.32 -16.97 -9.76
N TRP A 815 -11.13 -17.84 -9.16
CA TRP A 815 -11.71 -17.68 -7.81
C TRP A 815 -11.80 -19.02 -7.06
N LYS A 816 -12.08 -18.97 -5.75
CA LYS A 816 -12.37 -20.14 -4.92
C LYS A 816 -13.83 -20.17 -4.50
N MET A 817 -14.40 -21.36 -4.36
CA MET A 817 -15.77 -21.56 -3.89
C MET A 817 -15.96 -23.02 -3.42
N GLY A 818 -16.96 -23.28 -2.57
CA GLY A 818 -17.38 -24.64 -2.22
C GLY A 818 -17.75 -25.49 -3.45
N ASN A 819 -17.29 -26.75 -3.46
CA ASN A 819 -17.46 -27.70 -4.56
C ASN A 819 -18.93 -28.02 -4.83
N GLU A 820 -19.71 -28.29 -3.77
CA GLU A 820 -21.15 -28.54 -3.87
C GLU A 820 -21.90 -27.32 -4.43
N THR A 821 -21.52 -26.11 -3.99
CA THR A 821 -22.08 -24.85 -4.49
C THR A 821 -21.85 -24.73 -6.01
N VAL A 822 -20.64 -24.97 -6.50
CA VAL A 822 -20.35 -24.89 -7.95
C VAL A 822 -21.01 -26.02 -8.73
N ALA A 823 -21.10 -27.24 -8.19
CA ALA A 823 -21.83 -28.34 -8.81
C ALA A 823 -23.31 -27.97 -9.03
N LYS A 824 -23.98 -27.51 -7.97
CA LYS A 824 -25.35 -27.00 -8.03
C LYS A 824 -25.50 -25.83 -9.01
N MET A 825 -24.54 -24.90 -9.04
CA MET A 825 -24.57 -23.76 -9.98
C MET A 825 -24.46 -24.21 -11.45
N LYS A 826 -23.74 -25.31 -11.72
CA LYS A 826 -23.67 -25.92 -13.06
C LYS A 826 -25.00 -26.57 -13.46
N GLU A 827 -25.59 -27.38 -12.58
CA GLU A 827 -26.91 -28.00 -12.78
C GLU A 827 -28.01 -26.97 -13.01
N GLU A 828 -28.03 -25.92 -12.18
CA GLU A 828 -29.01 -24.83 -12.23
C GLU A 828 -28.69 -23.77 -13.31
N ASN A 829 -27.71 -24.01 -14.19
CA ASN A 829 -27.36 -23.16 -15.33
C ASN A 829 -27.04 -21.69 -14.95
N TRP A 830 -26.25 -21.46 -13.91
CA TRP A 830 -25.84 -20.11 -13.50
C TRP A 830 -24.90 -19.45 -14.51
N ALA A 831 -24.71 -18.14 -14.36
CA ALA A 831 -23.69 -17.37 -15.06
C ALA A 831 -23.06 -16.34 -14.11
N PHE A 832 -21.95 -15.71 -14.52
CA PHE A 832 -21.43 -14.52 -13.85
C PHE A 832 -21.13 -13.38 -14.82
N VAL A 833 -21.04 -12.17 -14.24
CA VAL A 833 -20.51 -10.94 -14.83
C VAL A 833 -19.43 -10.36 -13.92
N ALA A 834 -18.46 -9.64 -14.50
CA ALA A 834 -17.58 -8.78 -13.72
C ALA A 834 -18.30 -7.45 -13.43
N TYR A 835 -18.19 -6.96 -12.20
CA TYR A 835 -18.85 -5.76 -11.72
C TYR A 835 -17.84 -4.80 -11.11
N ARG A 836 -17.84 -3.57 -11.62
CA ARG A 836 -16.94 -2.48 -11.23
C ARG A 836 -17.68 -1.53 -10.29
N LEU A 837 -17.34 -1.58 -8.99
CA LEU A 837 -18.11 -0.93 -7.93
C LEU A 837 -18.05 0.61 -7.96
N ASP A 838 -16.96 1.21 -8.42
CA ASP A 838 -16.74 2.68 -8.44
C ASP A 838 -17.49 3.42 -9.57
N CYS A 839 -18.09 2.71 -10.52
CA CYS A 839 -18.95 3.33 -11.53
C CYS A 839 -20.22 2.52 -11.84
N HIS A 840 -20.44 1.43 -11.10
CA HIS A 840 -21.52 0.46 -11.28
C HIS A 840 -21.57 -0.14 -12.70
N GLU A 841 -20.42 -0.24 -13.37
CA GLU A 841 -20.31 -0.84 -14.69
C GLU A 841 -20.29 -2.38 -14.60
N ILE A 842 -21.03 -3.03 -15.48
CA ILE A 842 -21.09 -4.49 -15.62
C ILE A 842 -20.38 -4.89 -16.92
N SER A 843 -19.71 -6.05 -16.92
CA SER A 843 -19.15 -6.65 -18.14
C SER A 843 -20.23 -6.91 -19.20
N LYS A 844 -19.86 -6.75 -20.47
CA LYS A 844 -20.71 -7.04 -21.63
C LYS A 844 -20.92 -8.55 -21.85
N ALA A 845 -19.97 -9.37 -21.38
CA ALA A 845 -20.06 -10.82 -21.50
C ALA A 845 -20.66 -11.48 -20.24
N PHE A 846 -21.34 -12.60 -20.48
CA PHE A 846 -21.92 -13.47 -19.47
C PHE A 846 -21.22 -14.83 -19.52
N HIS A 847 -20.59 -15.24 -18.42
CA HIS A 847 -19.76 -16.44 -18.38
C HIS A 847 -20.54 -17.61 -17.74
N PHE A 848 -20.98 -18.57 -18.55
CA PHE A 848 -21.89 -19.64 -18.14
C PHE A 848 -21.22 -20.76 -17.34
N ALA A 849 -21.90 -21.27 -16.31
CA ALA A 849 -21.40 -22.31 -15.40
C ALA A 849 -20.87 -23.59 -16.07
N PRO A 850 -21.49 -24.13 -17.14
CA PRO A 850 -20.95 -25.30 -17.84
C PRO A 850 -19.54 -25.09 -18.44
N LEU A 851 -19.09 -23.85 -18.62
CA LEU A 851 -17.77 -23.50 -19.17
C LEU A 851 -16.70 -23.29 -18.09
N TRP A 852 -17.06 -23.28 -16.79
CA TRP A 852 -16.09 -23.09 -15.71
C TRP A 852 -15.26 -24.35 -15.49
N LYS A 853 -13.94 -24.21 -15.64
CA LYS A 853 -12.97 -25.29 -15.45
C LYS A 853 -12.62 -25.40 -13.97
N THR A 854 -12.65 -26.61 -13.41
CA THR A 854 -12.03 -26.88 -12.12
C THR A 854 -10.52 -26.96 -12.33
N ASN A 855 -9.76 -26.13 -11.62
CA ASN A 855 -8.30 -26.16 -11.70
C ASN A 855 -7.77 -27.08 -10.59
N VAL A 856 -7.25 -28.25 -10.99
CA VAL A 856 -6.77 -29.31 -10.09
C VAL A 856 -5.26 -29.18 -9.80
N SER A 857 -4.55 -28.21 -10.42
CA SER A 857 -3.11 -28.07 -10.20
C SER A 857 -2.77 -27.28 -8.93
N MET A 858 -1.98 -27.91 -8.06
CA MET A 858 -1.21 -27.38 -6.91
C MET A 858 -1.80 -27.54 -5.51
N ILE A 859 -1.80 -28.79 -5.03
CA ILE A 859 -1.26 -29.11 -3.69
C ILE A 859 -0.10 -30.10 -3.86
N GLN A 860 1.09 -29.61 -4.21
CA GLN A 860 2.33 -30.34 -3.99
C GLN A 860 3.35 -29.39 -3.36
N HIS A 861 4.05 -29.88 -2.34
CA HIS A 861 5.01 -29.11 -1.56
C HIS A 861 6.15 -28.58 -2.44
N ALA A 862 6.51 -27.32 -2.22
CA ALA A 862 7.82 -26.82 -2.64
C ALA A 862 8.92 -27.58 -1.89
N LYS A 863 9.46 -28.64 -2.50
CA LYS A 863 10.81 -29.11 -2.18
C LYS A 863 11.81 -28.17 -2.86
N PRO A 864 12.86 -27.70 -2.16
CA PRO A 864 14.00 -27.09 -2.82
C PRO A 864 14.84 -28.17 -3.53
N GLU A 865 15.69 -27.72 -4.46
CA GLU A 865 16.70 -28.51 -5.19
C GLU A 865 16.19 -29.43 -6.32
N GLU A 866 16.39 -28.98 -7.57
CA GLU A 866 17.27 -29.69 -8.51
C GLU A 866 17.80 -28.73 -9.60
N ARG A 867 18.81 -29.17 -10.37
CA ARG A 867 19.73 -28.32 -11.16
C ARG A 867 19.10 -27.67 -12.39
N TRP A 868 19.52 -26.44 -12.68
CA TRP A 868 19.34 -25.79 -13.98
C TRP A 868 20.60 -25.98 -14.85
N ASP A 869 20.66 -27.07 -15.60
CA ASP A 869 21.65 -27.28 -16.65
C ASP A 869 20.96 -27.40 -18.02
N THR A 870 21.50 -26.68 -19.01
CA THR A 870 21.24 -26.79 -20.46
C THR A 870 19.81 -26.62 -20.99
N ILE A 871 19.53 -25.47 -21.60
CA ILE A 871 18.65 -25.37 -22.78
C ILE A 871 19.37 -24.52 -23.84
N ASP A 872 19.64 -25.14 -24.99
CA ASP A 872 20.26 -24.52 -26.17
C ASP A 872 19.17 -23.88 -27.06
N PRO A 873 19.40 -22.76 -27.77
CA PRO A 873 18.33 -21.97 -28.37
C PRO A 873 18.14 -22.27 -29.87
N LEU A 874 16.99 -22.82 -30.28
CA LEU A 874 16.56 -22.82 -31.69
C LEU A 874 15.08 -23.18 -31.87
N CYS A 875 14.23 -22.19 -32.16
CA CYS A 875 13.34 -22.16 -33.32
C CYS A 875 12.40 -20.94 -33.28
N VAL A 876 12.68 -19.95 -34.14
CA VAL A 876 11.75 -18.86 -34.46
C VAL A 876 11.01 -19.25 -35.73
N THR A 877 9.68 -19.42 -35.66
CA THR A 877 8.82 -19.46 -36.85
C THR A 877 7.71 -18.42 -36.70
N SER A 878 7.80 -17.37 -37.51
CA SER A 878 6.87 -16.25 -37.57
C SER A 878 5.51 -16.65 -38.18
N ALA A 879 4.42 -16.22 -37.56
CA ALA A 879 3.10 -16.16 -38.18
C ALA A 879 2.61 -14.71 -38.18
N THR A 880 2.83 -14.02 -39.30
CA THR A 880 2.45 -12.61 -39.49
C THR A 880 0.97 -12.51 -39.87
N VAL A 881 0.15 -11.81 -39.07
CA VAL A 881 -1.21 -11.41 -39.47
C VAL A 881 -1.24 -9.90 -39.64
N SER A 882 -1.40 -9.44 -40.87
CA SER A 882 -1.48 -8.02 -41.22
C SER A 882 -2.86 -7.43 -40.97
N VAL A 883 -2.94 -6.36 -40.17
CA VAL A 883 -4.13 -5.49 -40.07
C VAL A 883 -3.70 -4.06 -40.39
N SER A 884 -4.43 -3.35 -41.25
CA SER A 884 -3.98 -2.09 -41.83
C SER A 884 -4.14 -0.88 -40.89
N PRO A 885 -3.16 0.02 -40.78
CA PRO A 885 -3.21 1.17 -39.87
C PRO A 885 -3.83 2.41 -40.55
N LYS A 886 -5.16 2.44 -40.69
CA LYS A 886 -5.93 3.66 -41.02
C LYS A 886 -7.29 3.66 -40.32
N GLU A 887 -7.35 4.31 -39.16
CA GLU A 887 -8.51 4.90 -38.45
C GLU A 887 -8.29 4.79 -36.93
N LEU A 888 -7.43 5.66 -36.39
CA LEU A 888 -7.33 6.01 -34.95
C LEU A 888 -6.35 7.18 -34.80
N LEU A 889 -6.77 8.37 -35.25
CA LEU A 889 -6.06 9.63 -35.01
C LEU A 889 -7.02 10.60 -34.30
N ASN A 890 -6.48 11.38 -33.34
CA ASN A 890 -7.17 12.30 -32.43
C ASN A 890 -7.78 11.68 -31.14
N VAL A 891 -6.90 11.13 -30.31
CA VAL A 891 -7.08 11.18 -28.84
C VAL A 891 -5.88 11.92 -28.26
N ARG A 892 -6.07 13.12 -27.72
CA ARG A 892 -5.05 13.79 -26.89
C ARG A 892 -5.01 13.07 -25.54
N ILE A 893 -3.98 12.26 -25.32
CA ILE A 893 -3.68 11.69 -24.01
C ILE A 893 -3.15 12.84 -23.14
N ILE A 894 -3.93 13.24 -22.14
CA ILE A 894 -3.47 14.11 -21.05
C ILE A 894 -3.03 13.16 -19.93
N ALA A 895 -1.73 13.17 -19.60
CA ALA A 895 -1.22 12.41 -18.48
C ALA A 895 -1.85 12.92 -17.16
N LYS A 896 -2.63 12.07 -16.50
CA LYS A 896 -3.11 12.32 -15.13
C LYS A 896 -2.35 11.42 -14.18
N PHE A 897 -1.60 12.03 -13.29
CA PHE A 897 -0.81 11.37 -12.26
C PHE A 897 -1.71 11.03 -11.05
N ASP A 898 -2.26 9.82 -11.03
CA ASP A 898 -3.31 9.39 -10.07
C ASP A 898 -2.74 8.51 -8.94
N GLY A 899 -1.77 9.03 -8.17
CA GLY A 899 -1.04 8.31 -7.10
C GLY A 899 -1.91 7.45 -6.16
N VAL A 900 -1.95 6.15 -6.40
CA VAL A 900 -2.75 5.16 -5.67
C VAL A 900 -2.22 4.97 -4.25
N GLN A 901 -3.04 5.16 -3.18
CA GLN A 901 -3.01 4.30 -1.95
C GLN A 901 -3.90 4.68 -0.74
N ILE A 902 -4.58 5.83 -0.65
CA ILE A 902 -5.01 6.39 0.66
C ILE A 902 -5.92 5.50 1.55
N ARG A 903 -6.98 4.83 1.05
CA ARG A 903 -7.76 3.88 1.90
C ARG A 903 -7.07 2.51 2.04
N TYR A 904 -6.15 2.18 1.13
CA TYR A 904 -5.21 1.09 1.35
C TYR A 904 -4.33 1.39 2.54
N ILE A 905 -3.93 2.66 2.72
CA ILE A 905 -3.29 3.11 3.94
C ILE A 905 -4.33 3.12 5.05
N LEU A 906 -5.27 4.04 5.19
CA LEU A 906 -6.06 4.19 6.44
C LEU A 906 -6.70 2.90 7.02
N TRP A 907 -7.46 2.10 6.27
CA TRP A 907 -8.09 0.91 6.87
C TRP A 907 -7.11 -0.25 7.09
N CYS A 908 -6.21 -0.52 6.14
CA CYS A 908 -5.19 -1.53 6.40
C CYS A 908 -4.23 -1.02 7.47
N THR A 909 -3.95 0.28 7.59
CA THR A 909 -3.25 0.94 8.70
C THR A 909 -3.93 0.67 10.03
N PHE A 910 -5.27 0.61 10.10
CA PHE A 910 -5.95 0.19 11.34
C PHE A 910 -5.73 -1.30 11.67
N LEU A 911 -5.56 -2.17 10.66
CA LEU A 911 -5.06 -3.54 10.86
C LEU A 911 -3.55 -3.55 11.19
N ARG A 912 -2.71 -2.78 10.49
CA ARG A 912 -1.23 -2.75 10.57
C ARG A 912 -0.73 -2.16 11.88
N ILE A 913 -1.32 -1.06 12.36
CA ILE A 913 -1.06 -0.48 13.70
C ILE A 913 -1.30 -1.54 14.76
N ALA A 914 -2.46 -2.20 14.69
CA ALA A 914 -2.82 -3.21 15.66
C ALA A 914 -1.90 -4.44 15.56
N PHE A 915 -1.54 -4.90 14.36
CA PHE A 915 -0.71 -6.09 14.18
C PHE A 915 0.76 -5.89 14.60
N VAL A 916 1.31 -4.67 14.51
CA VAL A 916 2.77 -4.47 14.44
C VAL A 916 3.32 -3.50 15.51
N LEU A 917 2.49 -2.66 16.13
CA LEU A 917 2.90 -1.81 17.26
C LEU A 917 2.64 -2.49 18.61
N LYS A 918 3.54 -3.38 19.04
CA LYS A 918 3.63 -3.83 20.43
C LYS A 918 4.57 -2.89 21.20
N ARG A 919 4.04 -2.14 22.17
CA ARG A 919 4.88 -1.60 23.25
C ARG A 919 5.17 -2.77 24.20
N GLU A 920 6.40 -3.28 24.15
CA GLU A 920 6.86 -4.32 25.07
C GLU A 920 7.18 -3.70 26.43
N ASP A 921 6.15 -3.45 27.24
CA ASP A 921 6.32 -3.18 28.66
C ASP A 921 6.41 -4.53 29.42
N ASP A 922 7.53 -5.24 29.27
CA ASP A 922 7.92 -6.33 30.18
C ASP A 922 8.81 -5.77 31.30
N GLY A 923 8.15 -5.23 32.33
CA GLY A 923 8.64 -5.18 33.71
C GLY A 923 9.82 -4.27 34.07
N LEU A 924 9.51 -3.16 34.75
CA LEU A 924 9.84 -3.01 36.18
C LEU A 924 8.93 -1.97 36.83
N VAL A 925 8.66 -2.18 38.13
CA VAL A 925 7.60 -1.59 38.98
C VAL A 925 7.56 -0.06 38.97
#